data_AF-A0A640KSW8-F1
#
_entry.id   AF-A0A640KSW8-F1
#
_cell.length_a   1.000
_cell.length_b   1.000
_cell.length_c   1.000
_cell.angle_alpha   90.00
_cell.angle_beta   90.00
_cell.angle_gamma   90.00
#
_symmetry.space_group_name_H-M   'P 1'
#
loop_
_entity.id
_entity.type
_entity.pdbx_description
1 polymer ?
#
loop_
_entity_poly.entity_id
_entity_poly.type
_entity_poly.pdbx_seq_one_letter_code
_entity_poly.pdbx_strand_id
1 'polypeptide(L)'
;MDAERVAVRIFDLIDARQIAQAEGALVTALQKFPDDDNLRAAEALILMRNGNYRLAKAKAVALSERNITKPKAVNALVHVLQNCCCWDALAATYERLKPLQNERQISENLVQTYTRMGAYAKVQQAAMQLYRQYSDPKYQLWMVQAMLAQVPADSSDHILLKLSTKLLDAAVLTEKGQITPSTVQTYVDVLAQQGQYATAVDFLLSERAAKIGLLETRLETLARMLQKAGRAPAANAVARYLWSQESDNWTSFTIYKDTLVPASDIDAGKEGSDEPVLVVLGPVPEMHATIDCTMAHHSLEEALQLARELQEQEELKHPNKYRRGPYLAELDLLHSLQSADMQERVIAYVERFYRKPSCYLDISTFLTPAIAASVYEWSRSCASSAPGHEVDVHTRRILGLRCLVGSWEERPAGAEPRALFCECVEAYRSSRHLSESLSWSEEGLCDGYITVALNIALRCYAADKTSPDCSYLVEGLDLMNMVDRRMNNPTWLIYAVCFANILGLTECAALHQLAFKSVQRDTMAHVGYWPLLTGLALEDVANWDSWAEDYYSLQERDCSLLRAKVFNYTSWPAMQDVQRFEAAQSNSLYRWQCPANAFTSALLECQTQKDVKESLKISVEELWAAWERLSVTDAADTLIDNTDWVVAKSMVLGNIHSTTVQQLTDSLFVVPSKGWQVRRSCQLLASIFLVHDLAAVSSHREAAAQKSKLRNGKKARSDSDAAAAPVLYSTRLHTPSASVEYLPAVQPLAGVLRAYVDSLGEVIPETASATAELRTYLKSLVTDSEHSAGAFEAFLYPQAYILSALLKMAPAAKLPVKQWAADVQETLEAAQHRYESRLWSALLTTVGQTPGLSARAVESITLAPDSFTAKLEAEKVHRIIRYVSSLKVEVGAYVR
;
A
#
# COMPACT_ATOMS: atom_id res chain seq x y z
N MET A 1 35.46 -16.19 -40.68
CA MET A 1 34.48 -15.16 -40.30
C MET A 1 34.91 -14.62 -38.96
N ASP A 2 35.12 -13.32 -38.88
CA ASP A 2 35.58 -12.65 -37.68
C ASP A 2 34.45 -12.63 -36.62
N ALA A 3 34.79 -12.95 -35.37
CA ALA A 3 33.83 -12.98 -34.25
C ALA A 3 33.15 -11.62 -34.07
N GLU A 4 33.87 -10.53 -34.36
CA GLU A 4 33.36 -9.17 -34.26
C GLU A 4 32.24 -8.87 -35.28
N ARG A 5 32.38 -9.31 -36.54
CA ARG A 5 31.34 -9.11 -37.57
C ARG A 5 30.06 -9.89 -37.25
N VAL A 6 30.21 -11.09 -36.66
CA VAL A 6 29.07 -11.90 -36.22
C VAL A 6 28.36 -11.23 -35.04
N ALA A 7 29.11 -10.71 -34.07
CA ALA A 7 28.56 -9.98 -32.94
C ALA A 7 27.81 -8.70 -33.37
N VAL A 8 28.35 -7.92 -34.32
CA VAL A 8 27.66 -6.73 -34.86
C VAL A 8 26.30 -7.11 -35.45
N ARG A 9 26.25 -8.15 -36.30
CA ARG A 9 24.99 -8.63 -36.88
C ARG A 9 23.99 -9.05 -35.81
N ILE A 10 24.44 -9.70 -34.73
CA ILE A 10 23.56 -10.09 -33.63
C ILE A 10 22.99 -8.86 -32.92
N PHE A 11 23.81 -7.84 -32.64
CA PHE A 11 23.32 -6.59 -32.05
C PHE A 11 22.33 -5.85 -32.96
N ASP A 12 22.60 -5.79 -34.27
CA ASP A 12 21.67 -5.17 -35.23
C ASP A 12 20.31 -5.88 -35.25
N LEU A 13 20.29 -7.22 -35.15
CA LEU A 13 19.06 -8.01 -35.03
C LEU A 13 18.32 -7.74 -33.71
N ILE A 14 19.05 -7.56 -32.61
CA ILE A 14 18.49 -7.19 -31.30
C ILE A 14 17.84 -5.80 -31.38
N ASP A 15 18.54 -4.82 -31.96
CA ASP A 15 18.05 -3.44 -32.11
C ASP A 15 16.84 -3.37 -33.04
N ALA A 16 16.79 -4.21 -34.08
CA ALA A 16 15.64 -4.40 -34.97
C ALA A 16 14.47 -5.19 -34.34
N ARG A 17 14.57 -5.59 -33.07
CA ARG A 17 13.60 -6.42 -32.33
C ARG A 17 13.35 -7.81 -32.92
N GLN A 18 14.28 -8.34 -33.71
CA GLN A 18 14.21 -9.68 -34.30
C GLN A 18 14.86 -10.73 -33.37
N ILE A 19 14.35 -10.86 -32.14
CA ILE A 19 15.01 -11.59 -31.05
C ILE A 19 15.21 -13.08 -31.35
N ALA A 20 14.21 -13.75 -31.95
CA ALA A 20 14.31 -15.18 -32.30
C ALA A 20 15.42 -15.45 -33.34
N GLN A 21 15.61 -14.54 -34.30
CA GLN A 21 16.70 -14.66 -35.29
C GLN A 21 18.06 -14.36 -34.66
N ALA A 22 18.11 -13.40 -33.74
CA ALA A 22 19.31 -13.09 -32.96
C ALA A 22 19.73 -14.28 -32.09
N GLU A 23 18.78 -14.97 -31.45
CA GLU A 23 19.03 -16.15 -30.63
C GLU A 23 19.59 -17.33 -31.45
N GLY A 24 18.98 -17.63 -32.59
CA GLY A 24 19.50 -18.68 -33.49
C GLY A 24 20.91 -18.37 -34.02
N ALA A 25 21.19 -17.10 -34.35
CA ALA A 25 22.52 -16.66 -34.74
C ALA A 25 23.53 -16.73 -33.59
N LEU A 26 23.10 -16.39 -32.37
CA LEU A 26 23.92 -16.42 -31.17
C LEU A 26 24.31 -17.85 -30.77
N VAL A 27 23.39 -18.81 -30.78
CA VAL A 27 23.69 -20.23 -30.47
C VAL A 27 24.78 -20.76 -31.41
N THR A 28 24.65 -20.47 -32.70
CA THR A 28 25.64 -20.85 -33.72
C THR A 28 26.99 -20.15 -33.50
N ALA A 29 26.97 -18.91 -33.03
CA ALA A 29 28.17 -18.11 -32.77
C ALA A 29 28.89 -18.56 -31.49
N LEU A 30 28.18 -18.85 -30.41
CA LEU A 30 28.74 -19.32 -29.13
C LEU A 30 29.37 -20.71 -29.24
N GLN A 31 28.85 -21.58 -30.12
CA GLN A 31 29.50 -22.86 -30.44
C GLN A 31 30.89 -22.67 -31.09
N LYS A 32 31.07 -21.59 -31.86
CA LYS A 32 32.32 -21.30 -32.58
C LYS A 32 33.28 -20.42 -31.78
N PHE A 33 32.75 -19.53 -30.96
CA PHE A 33 33.48 -18.55 -30.17
C PHE A 33 32.93 -18.48 -28.74
N PRO A 34 33.11 -19.53 -27.92
CA PRO A 34 32.52 -19.59 -26.59
C PRO A 34 33.06 -18.49 -25.67
N ASP A 35 34.32 -18.08 -25.86
CA ASP A 35 35.01 -17.14 -24.97
C ASP A 35 34.91 -15.65 -25.31
N ASP A 36 34.17 -15.27 -26.34
CA ASP A 36 34.05 -13.85 -26.75
C ASP A 36 33.10 -13.03 -25.85
N ASP A 37 33.56 -11.86 -25.42
CA ASP A 37 32.82 -10.96 -24.52
C ASP A 37 31.59 -10.32 -25.20
N ASN A 38 31.65 -10.01 -26.50
CA ASN A 38 30.50 -9.40 -27.19
C ASN A 38 29.34 -10.40 -27.30
N LEU A 39 29.65 -11.67 -27.61
CA LEU A 39 28.64 -12.71 -27.71
C LEU A 39 28.00 -13.02 -26.35
N ARG A 40 28.77 -13.07 -25.26
CA ARG A 40 28.20 -13.22 -23.91
C ARG A 40 27.36 -12.02 -23.48
N ALA A 41 27.77 -10.80 -23.83
CA ALA A 41 26.97 -9.61 -23.56
C ALA A 41 25.65 -9.62 -24.36
N ALA A 42 25.69 -10.05 -25.62
CA ALA A 42 24.49 -10.23 -26.44
C ALA A 42 23.56 -11.33 -25.88
N GLU A 43 24.14 -12.41 -25.34
CA GLU A 43 23.38 -13.48 -24.67
C GLU A 43 22.60 -12.96 -23.45
N ALA A 44 23.27 -12.23 -22.55
CA ALA A 44 22.61 -11.63 -21.41
C ALA A 44 21.52 -10.63 -21.82
N LEU A 45 21.77 -9.86 -22.88
CA LEU A 45 20.82 -8.88 -23.43
C LEU A 45 19.58 -9.54 -24.04
N ILE A 46 19.74 -10.64 -24.78
CA ILE A 46 18.62 -11.41 -25.34
C ILE A 46 17.77 -12.01 -24.23
N LEU A 47 18.40 -12.62 -23.21
CA LEU A 47 17.69 -13.20 -22.06
C LEU A 47 16.84 -12.16 -21.33
N MET A 48 17.39 -10.96 -21.12
CA MET A 48 16.66 -9.85 -20.52
C MET A 48 15.48 -9.39 -21.40
N ARG A 49 15.66 -9.30 -22.73
CA ARG A 49 14.58 -8.93 -23.66
C ARG A 49 13.47 -9.99 -23.75
N ASN A 50 13.80 -11.25 -23.51
CA ASN A 50 12.85 -12.36 -23.39
C ASN A 50 12.13 -12.42 -22.02
N GLY A 51 12.38 -11.45 -21.12
CA GLY A 51 11.78 -11.39 -19.79
C GLY A 51 12.44 -12.29 -18.75
N ASN A 52 13.52 -12.98 -19.10
CA ASN A 52 14.18 -13.94 -18.22
C ASN A 52 15.27 -13.26 -17.36
N TYR A 53 14.83 -12.29 -16.53
CA TYR A 53 15.70 -11.38 -15.78
C TYR A 53 16.64 -12.09 -14.81
N ARG A 54 16.22 -13.18 -14.16
CA ARG A 54 17.07 -13.92 -13.20
C ARG A 54 18.31 -14.53 -13.86
N LEU A 55 18.12 -15.19 -15.02
CA LEU A 55 19.24 -15.74 -15.78
C LEU A 55 20.11 -14.65 -16.40
N ALA A 56 19.49 -13.58 -16.91
CA ALA A 56 20.22 -12.42 -17.41
C ALA A 56 21.09 -11.79 -16.32
N LYS A 57 20.56 -11.65 -15.09
CA LYS A 57 21.27 -11.18 -13.89
C LYS A 57 22.52 -12.00 -13.63
N ALA A 58 22.38 -13.31 -13.50
CA ALA A 58 23.50 -14.22 -13.21
C ALA A 58 24.60 -14.14 -14.27
N LYS A 59 24.23 -14.16 -15.57
CA LYS A 59 25.20 -14.05 -16.67
C LYS A 59 25.87 -12.69 -16.73
N ALA A 60 25.13 -11.61 -16.50
CA ALA A 60 25.69 -10.26 -16.50
C ALA A 60 26.66 -10.03 -15.34
N VAL A 61 26.34 -10.53 -14.13
CA VAL A 61 27.24 -10.45 -12.97
C VAL A 61 28.53 -11.23 -13.25
N ALA A 62 28.43 -12.47 -13.71
CA ALA A 62 29.61 -13.28 -14.07
C ALA A 62 30.45 -12.64 -15.19
N LEU A 63 29.79 -12.03 -16.18
CA LEU A 63 30.47 -11.30 -17.25
C LEU A 63 31.18 -10.05 -16.71
N SER A 64 30.59 -9.35 -15.74
CA SER A 64 31.17 -8.14 -15.14
C SER A 64 32.49 -8.40 -14.43
N GLU A 65 32.70 -9.60 -13.86
CA GLU A 65 33.96 -9.97 -13.18
C GLU A 65 35.15 -10.07 -14.15
N ARG A 66 34.90 -10.15 -15.46
CA ARG A 66 35.94 -10.16 -16.50
C ARG A 66 36.38 -8.73 -16.86
N ASN A 67 37.64 -8.56 -17.25
CA ASN A 67 38.18 -7.28 -17.71
C ASN A 67 37.77 -6.97 -19.16
N ILE A 68 36.51 -6.55 -19.36
CA ILE A 68 35.97 -6.24 -20.68
C ILE A 68 36.36 -4.82 -21.09
N THR A 69 36.98 -4.71 -22.27
CA THR A 69 37.42 -3.42 -22.84
C THR A 69 36.65 -3.02 -24.11
N LYS A 70 35.95 -3.97 -24.74
CA LYS A 70 35.24 -3.74 -26.01
C LYS A 70 33.99 -2.85 -25.81
N PRO A 71 33.86 -1.69 -26.50
CA PRO A 71 32.77 -0.73 -26.23
C PRO A 71 31.35 -1.28 -26.38
N LYS A 72 31.07 -2.10 -27.41
CA LYS A 72 29.75 -2.70 -27.62
C LYS A 72 29.38 -3.68 -26.50
N ALA A 73 30.31 -4.55 -26.10
CA ALA A 73 30.13 -5.44 -24.96
C ALA A 73 29.91 -4.67 -23.65
N VAL A 74 30.70 -3.61 -23.40
CA VAL A 74 30.54 -2.76 -22.20
C VAL A 74 29.17 -2.09 -22.17
N ASN A 75 28.73 -1.48 -23.27
CA ASN A 75 27.42 -0.81 -23.32
C ASN A 75 26.27 -1.81 -23.13
N ALA A 76 26.34 -2.97 -23.76
CA ALA A 76 25.36 -4.04 -23.57
C ALA A 76 25.35 -4.55 -22.13
N LEU A 77 26.53 -4.80 -21.53
CA LEU A 77 26.66 -5.22 -20.14
C LEU A 77 26.09 -4.16 -19.19
N VAL A 78 26.47 -2.90 -19.33
CA VAL A 78 25.95 -1.78 -18.53
C VAL A 78 24.42 -1.71 -18.64
N HIS A 79 23.87 -1.82 -19.85
CA HIS A 79 22.42 -1.81 -20.06
C HIS A 79 21.74 -2.98 -19.33
N VAL A 80 22.29 -4.20 -19.41
CA VAL A 80 21.72 -5.37 -18.72
C VAL A 80 21.84 -5.22 -17.20
N LEU A 81 23.01 -4.83 -16.68
CA LEU A 81 23.22 -4.62 -15.24
C LEU A 81 22.28 -3.55 -14.67
N GLN A 82 22.03 -2.45 -15.41
CA GLN A 82 21.10 -1.40 -15.00
C GLN A 82 19.65 -1.90 -14.95
N ASN A 83 19.20 -2.63 -15.97
CA ASN A 83 17.82 -3.14 -16.02
C ASN A 83 17.58 -4.28 -15.02
N CYS A 84 18.61 -5.04 -14.66
CA CYS A 84 18.56 -6.11 -13.66
C CYS A 84 18.90 -5.64 -12.24
N CYS A 85 19.00 -4.32 -12.00
CA CYS A 85 19.33 -3.71 -10.71
C CYS A 85 20.63 -4.26 -10.06
N CYS A 86 21.61 -4.67 -10.87
CA CYS A 86 22.89 -5.20 -10.40
C CYS A 86 23.87 -4.08 -10.07
N TRP A 87 23.52 -3.25 -9.10
CA TRP A 87 24.21 -1.98 -8.88
C TRP A 87 25.65 -2.14 -8.39
N ASP A 88 25.92 -3.13 -7.52
CA ASP A 88 27.29 -3.43 -7.06
C ASP A 88 28.22 -3.81 -8.22
N ALA A 89 27.77 -4.73 -9.06
CA ALA A 89 28.50 -5.18 -10.25
C ALA A 89 28.69 -4.02 -11.25
N LEU A 90 27.69 -3.17 -11.41
CA LEU A 90 27.76 -1.99 -12.27
C LEU A 90 28.77 -0.96 -11.75
N ALA A 91 28.76 -0.68 -10.44
CA ALA A 91 29.71 0.24 -9.82
C ALA A 91 31.15 -0.26 -9.98
N ALA A 92 31.39 -1.56 -9.69
CA ALA A 92 32.70 -2.18 -9.89
C ALA A 92 33.16 -2.13 -11.36
N THR A 93 32.22 -2.26 -12.31
CA THR A 93 32.50 -2.13 -13.74
C THR A 93 32.95 -0.70 -14.08
N TYR A 94 32.26 0.32 -13.59
CA TYR A 94 32.67 1.72 -13.81
C TYR A 94 34.00 2.07 -13.13
N GLU A 95 34.27 1.56 -11.93
CA GLU A 95 35.56 1.73 -11.25
C GLU A 95 36.73 1.19 -12.11
N ARG A 96 36.56 0.04 -12.77
CA ARG A 96 37.55 -0.52 -13.70
C ARG A 96 37.68 0.26 -15.00
N LEU A 97 36.59 0.83 -15.51
CA LEU A 97 36.58 1.60 -16.77
C LEU A 97 37.08 3.03 -16.60
N LYS A 98 37.06 3.58 -15.37
CA LYS A 98 37.49 4.94 -15.04
C LYS A 98 38.85 5.33 -15.65
N PRO A 99 39.93 4.52 -15.54
CA PRO A 99 41.22 4.85 -16.14
C PRO A 99 41.31 4.59 -17.67
N LEU A 100 40.34 3.90 -18.27
CA LEU A 100 40.42 3.41 -19.66
C LEU A 100 39.62 4.25 -20.66
N GLN A 101 38.65 5.04 -20.19
CA GLN A 101 37.73 5.82 -21.01
C GLN A 101 37.65 7.28 -20.50
N ASN A 102 36.66 8.06 -20.96
CA ASN A 102 36.44 9.43 -20.50
C ASN A 102 36.21 9.48 -18.98
N GLU A 103 37.28 9.77 -18.23
CA GLU A 103 37.31 9.70 -16.76
C GLU A 103 36.20 10.52 -16.11
N ARG A 104 35.91 11.72 -16.66
CA ARG A 104 34.85 12.59 -16.17
C ARG A 104 33.47 11.94 -16.28
N GLN A 105 33.12 11.47 -17.48
CA GLN A 105 31.80 10.89 -17.75
C GLN A 105 31.61 9.57 -16.99
N ILE A 106 32.64 8.72 -16.91
CA ILE A 106 32.57 7.47 -16.16
C ILE A 106 32.44 7.74 -14.65
N SER A 107 33.17 8.72 -14.12
CA SER A 107 33.06 9.10 -12.70
C SER A 107 31.68 9.70 -12.37
N GLU A 108 31.08 10.48 -13.27
CA GLU A 108 29.70 10.95 -13.11
C GLU A 108 28.70 9.79 -13.14
N ASN A 109 28.84 8.85 -14.08
CA ASN A 109 28.00 7.64 -14.12
C ASN A 109 28.18 6.76 -12.88
N LEU A 110 29.39 6.69 -12.31
CA LEU A 110 29.66 6.00 -11.06
C LEU A 110 28.95 6.67 -9.89
N VAL A 111 28.98 8.01 -9.79
CA VAL A 111 28.20 8.76 -8.80
C VAL A 111 26.71 8.43 -8.92
N GLN A 112 26.15 8.47 -10.12
CA GLN A 112 24.74 8.12 -10.35
C GLN A 112 24.43 6.68 -9.94
N THR A 113 25.36 5.75 -10.18
CA THR A 113 25.21 4.35 -9.77
C THR A 113 25.20 4.22 -8.25
N TYR A 114 26.13 4.87 -7.55
CA TYR A 114 26.11 4.89 -6.08
C TYR A 114 24.86 5.57 -5.51
N THR A 115 24.32 6.60 -6.17
CA THR A 115 23.04 7.22 -5.80
C THR A 115 21.88 6.23 -5.95
N ARG A 116 21.83 5.47 -7.06
CA ARG A 116 20.85 4.38 -7.27
C ARG A 116 20.97 3.29 -6.22
N MET A 117 22.17 3.03 -5.72
CA MET A 117 22.40 2.09 -4.60
C MET A 117 21.97 2.66 -3.26
N GLY A 118 21.93 3.99 -3.09
CA GLY A 118 21.78 4.63 -1.79
C GLY A 118 23.07 4.58 -0.97
N ALA A 119 24.20 4.30 -1.60
CA ALA A 119 25.52 4.28 -0.98
C ALA A 119 26.07 5.71 -0.85
N TYR A 120 25.37 6.57 -0.11
CA TYR A 120 25.63 8.01 -0.09
C TYR A 120 27.03 8.40 0.44
N ALA A 121 27.63 7.57 1.30
CA ALA A 121 29.04 7.74 1.70
C ALA A 121 30.00 7.66 0.49
N LYS A 122 29.75 6.72 -0.43
CA LYS A 122 30.54 6.58 -1.68
C LYS A 122 30.23 7.73 -2.66
N VAL A 123 28.97 8.16 -2.75
CA VAL A 123 28.55 9.34 -3.54
C VAL A 123 29.34 10.57 -3.08
N GLN A 124 29.39 10.83 -1.77
CA GLN A 124 30.12 11.96 -1.19
C GLN A 124 31.63 11.91 -1.55
N GLN A 125 32.27 10.75 -1.39
CA GLN A 125 33.70 10.59 -1.71
C GLN A 125 33.98 10.81 -3.20
N ALA A 126 33.15 10.23 -4.09
CA ALA A 126 33.31 10.38 -5.53
C ALA A 126 33.04 11.82 -6.01
N ALA A 127 32.02 12.49 -5.45
CA ALA A 127 31.73 13.89 -5.74
C ALA A 127 32.87 14.82 -5.27
N MET A 128 33.50 14.53 -4.13
CA MET A 128 34.67 15.27 -3.65
C MET A 128 35.87 15.14 -4.60
N GLN A 129 36.12 13.95 -5.12
CA GLN A 129 37.19 13.74 -6.11
C GLN A 129 36.92 14.50 -7.42
N LEU A 130 35.68 14.44 -7.92
CA LEU A 130 35.25 15.20 -9.10
C LEU A 130 35.42 16.70 -8.91
N TYR A 131 35.04 17.23 -7.75
CA TYR A 131 35.23 18.64 -7.44
C TYR A 131 36.72 19.03 -7.41
N ARG A 132 37.58 18.21 -6.80
CA ARG A 132 39.04 18.46 -6.78
C ARG A 132 39.66 18.46 -8.18
N GLN A 133 39.17 17.61 -9.08
CA GLN A 133 39.71 17.50 -10.44
C GLN A 133 39.20 18.59 -11.39
N TYR A 134 37.91 18.94 -11.32
CA TYR A 134 37.25 19.78 -12.33
C TYR A 134 36.71 21.11 -11.79
N SER A 135 36.64 21.29 -10.47
CA SER A 135 36.19 22.53 -9.78
C SER A 135 34.80 23.04 -10.20
N ASP A 136 33.93 22.17 -10.68
CA ASP A 136 32.55 22.50 -11.07
C ASP A 136 31.64 22.53 -9.81
N PRO A 137 30.92 23.65 -9.55
CA PRO A 137 30.12 23.83 -8.33
C PRO A 137 29.01 22.77 -8.18
N LYS A 138 28.55 22.15 -9.27
CA LYS A 138 27.54 21.08 -9.20
C LYS A 138 27.99 19.89 -8.34
N TYR A 139 29.29 19.59 -8.33
CA TYR A 139 29.82 18.49 -7.54
C TYR A 139 29.84 18.82 -6.04
N GLN A 140 29.89 20.11 -5.67
CA GLN A 140 29.73 20.52 -4.28
C GLN A 140 28.30 20.30 -3.80
N LEU A 141 27.33 20.61 -4.66
CA LEU A 141 25.93 20.33 -4.37
C LEU A 141 25.67 18.83 -4.24
N TRP A 142 26.25 18.00 -5.11
CA TRP A 142 26.21 16.54 -4.98
C TRP A 142 26.81 16.05 -3.65
N MET A 143 27.92 16.64 -3.20
CA MET A 143 28.47 16.34 -1.87
C MET A 143 27.47 16.68 -0.76
N VAL A 144 26.86 17.87 -0.79
CA VAL A 144 25.88 18.28 0.22
C VAL A 144 24.68 17.34 0.24
N GLN A 145 24.08 17.03 -0.91
CA GLN A 145 22.94 16.10 -0.98
C GLN A 145 23.30 14.71 -0.45
N ALA A 146 24.49 14.21 -0.77
CA ALA A 146 24.97 12.94 -0.25
C ALA A 146 25.23 12.97 1.26
N MET A 147 25.75 14.08 1.79
CA MET A 147 25.92 14.28 3.23
C MET A 147 24.58 14.27 3.96
N LEU A 148 23.60 15.02 3.44
CA LEU A 148 22.26 15.10 4.02
C LEU A 148 21.55 13.74 3.97
N ALA A 149 21.68 12.99 2.86
CA ALA A 149 21.10 11.66 2.71
C ALA A 149 21.62 10.59 3.71
N GLN A 150 22.76 10.86 4.36
CA GLN A 150 23.34 10.01 5.41
C GLN A 150 22.87 10.40 6.83
N VAL A 151 22.23 11.57 6.98
CA VAL A 151 21.82 12.07 8.29
C VAL A 151 20.55 11.34 8.74
N PRO A 152 20.52 10.77 9.95
CA PRO A 152 19.28 10.25 10.52
C PRO A 152 18.23 11.35 10.67
N ALA A 153 16.97 11.07 10.30
CA ALA A 153 15.91 12.08 10.26
C ALA A 153 15.74 12.87 11.57
N ASP A 154 15.91 12.19 12.72
CA ASP A 154 15.70 12.78 14.05
C ASP A 154 16.97 13.43 14.65
N SER A 155 18.09 13.40 13.92
CA SER A 155 19.33 13.99 14.41
C SER A 155 19.36 15.49 14.16
N SER A 156 19.60 16.27 15.21
CA SER A 156 19.82 17.73 15.12
C SER A 156 21.30 18.12 15.14
N ASP A 157 22.14 17.36 15.86
CA ASP A 157 23.56 17.70 16.09
C ASP A 157 24.57 16.93 15.21
N HIS A 158 24.11 16.33 14.10
CA HIS A 158 24.96 15.48 13.27
C HIS A 158 26.11 16.27 12.62
N ILE A 159 27.33 15.72 12.61
CA ILE A 159 28.51 16.41 12.03
C ILE A 159 28.32 16.74 10.54
N LEU A 160 27.67 15.85 9.79
CA LEU A 160 27.38 16.06 8.37
C LEU A 160 26.36 17.17 8.15
N LEU A 161 25.42 17.42 9.08
CA LEU A 161 24.50 18.56 8.99
C LEU A 161 25.26 19.88 9.06
N LYS A 162 26.13 20.02 10.07
CA LYS A 162 26.96 21.22 10.26
C LYS A 162 27.89 21.47 9.06
N LEU A 163 28.46 20.39 8.49
CA LEU A 163 29.30 20.50 7.30
C LEU A 163 28.49 20.91 6.07
N SER A 164 27.30 20.35 5.88
CA SER A 164 26.37 20.73 4.80
C SER A 164 26.00 22.21 4.88
N THR A 165 25.67 22.74 6.06
CA THR A 165 25.38 24.18 6.24
C THR A 165 26.56 25.04 5.82
N LYS A 166 27.78 24.72 6.27
CA LYS A 166 28.99 25.46 5.91
C LYS A 166 29.25 25.44 4.41
N LEU A 167 29.09 24.28 3.76
CA LEU A 167 29.28 24.15 2.31
C LEU A 167 28.21 24.90 1.52
N LEU A 168 26.96 24.84 1.97
CA LEU A 168 25.87 25.60 1.36
C LEU A 168 26.14 27.10 1.42
N ASP A 169 26.48 27.63 2.58
CA ASP A 169 26.70 29.07 2.75
C ASP A 169 27.97 29.56 2.04
N ALA A 170 29.10 28.86 2.20
CA ALA A 170 30.40 29.31 1.73
C ALA A 170 30.68 29.05 0.24
N ALA A 171 29.95 28.11 -0.39
CA ALA A 171 30.24 27.70 -1.77
C ALA A 171 29.01 27.67 -2.68
N VAL A 172 27.89 27.10 -2.22
CA VAL A 172 26.70 26.91 -3.09
C VAL A 172 25.88 28.19 -3.23
N LEU A 173 25.62 28.89 -2.12
CA LEU A 173 24.79 30.09 -2.06
C LEU A 173 25.58 31.38 -2.31
N THR A 174 26.57 31.31 -3.20
CA THR A 174 27.43 32.43 -3.62
C THR A 174 27.19 32.75 -5.09
N GLU A 175 27.62 33.93 -5.57
CA GLU A 175 27.44 34.34 -6.99
C GLU A 175 28.02 33.35 -8.01
N LYS A 176 29.09 32.64 -7.62
CA LYS A 176 29.76 31.63 -8.46
C LYS A 176 29.22 30.21 -8.21
N GLY A 177 28.35 30.04 -7.23
CA GLY A 177 27.74 28.77 -6.86
C GLY A 177 26.51 28.44 -7.70
N GLN A 178 25.84 27.35 -7.35
CA GLN A 178 24.64 26.90 -8.04
C GLN A 178 23.40 27.21 -7.19
N ILE A 179 22.90 28.45 -7.32
CA ILE A 179 21.72 28.91 -6.58
C ILE A 179 20.45 28.48 -7.30
N THR A 180 19.74 27.52 -6.74
CA THR A 180 18.39 27.11 -7.15
C THR A 180 17.40 27.28 -5.99
N PRO A 181 16.09 27.41 -6.26
CA PRO A 181 15.08 27.45 -5.19
C PRO A 181 15.23 26.31 -4.17
N SER A 182 15.49 25.09 -4.66
CA SER A 182 15.71 23.91 -3.82
C SER A 182 16.93 24.04 -2.92
N THR A 183 18.05 24.62 -3.39
CA THR A 183 19.24 24.82 -2.53
C THR A 183 19.01 25.83 -1.41
N VAL A 184 18.22 26.87 -1.68
CA VAL A 184 17.87 27.90 -0.70
C VAL A 184 16.93 27.32 0.35
N GLN A 185 15.89 26.58 -0.07
CA GLN A 185 14.99 25.86 0.84
C GLN A 185 15.77 24.85 1.68
N THR A 186 16.64 24.05 1.05
CA THR A 186 17.48 23.05 1.75
C THR A 186 18.33 23.71 2.85
N TYR A 187 18.89 24.88 2.59
CA TYR A 187 19.68 25.60 3.61
C TYR A 187 18.83 25.98 4.81
N VAL A 188 17.62 26.50 4.59
CA VAL A 188 16.68 26.84 5.66
C VAL A 188 16.24 25.59 6.43
N ASP A 189 15.89 24.51 5.73
CA ASP A 189 15.48 23.24 6.34
C ASP A 189 16.59 22.64 7.21
N VAL A 190 17.84 22.70 6.74
CA VAL A 190 19.01 22.20 7.47
C VAL A 190 19.32 23.05 8.72
N LEU A 191 19.14 24.37 8.64
CA LEU A 191 19.22 25.25 9.83
C LEU A 191 18.10 24.94 10.83
N ALA A 192 16.88 24.72 10.33
CA ALA A 192 15.73 24.37 11.17
C ALA A 192 15.92 23.01 11.86
N GLN A 193 16.48 22.01 11.16
CA GLN A 193 16.84 20.71 11.72
C GLN A 193 17.91 20.82 12.82
N GLN A 194 18.83 21.78 12.70
CA GLN A 194 19.86 22.08 13.71
C GLN A 194 19.36 22.92 14.89
N GLY A 195 18.09 23.37 14.88
CA GLY A 195 17.56 24.28 15.88
C GLY A 195 18.10 25.72 15.77
N GLN A 196 18.76 26.08 14.66
CA GLN A 196 19.34 27.41 14.44
C GLN A 196 18.30 28.37 13.82
N TYR A 197 17.18 28.57 14.52
CA TYR A 197 16.05 29.33 14.00
C TYR A 197 16.35 30.81 13.78
N ALA A 198 17.13 31.45 14.66
CA ALA A 198 17.51 32.85 14.50
C ALA A 198 18.32 33.09 13.21
N THR A 199 19.30 32.23 12.92
CA THR A 199 20.10 32.31 11.69
C THR A 199 19.25 32.05 10.44
N ALA A 200 18.26 31.16 10.52
CA ALA A 200 17.32 30.93 9.44
C ALA A 200 16.46 32.18 9.16
N VAL A 201 15.99 32.87 10.20
CA VAL A 201 15.26 34.14 10.09
C VAL A 201 16.11 35.21 9.42
N ASP A 202 17.35 35.43 9.88
CA ASP A 202 18.25 36.44 9.30
C ASP A 202 18.50 36.17 7.80
N PHE A 203 18.72 34.90 7.44
CA PHE A 203 18.87 34.52 6.05
C PHE A 203 17.59 34.78 5.24
N LEU A 204 16.42 34.41 5.78
CA LEU A 204 15.12 34.63 5.14
C LEU A 204 14.75 36.11 5.00
N LEU A 205 15.35 37.03 5.75
CA LEU A 205 15.15 38.48 5.55
C LEU A 205 16.08 39.05 4.46
N SER A 206 17.21 38.39 4.21
CA SER A 206 18.25 38.83 3.26
C SER A 206 17.86 38.68 1.78
N GLU A 207 18.50 39.44 0.89
CA GLU A 207 18.30 39.33 -0.56
C GLU A 207 18.68 37.93 -1.11
N ARG A 208 19.60 37.21 -0.46
CA ARG A 208 20.04 35.87 -0.85
C ARG A 208 18.89 34.84 -0.82
N ALA A 209 17.94 35.02 0.10
CA ALA A 209 16.78 34.14 0.22
C ALA A 209 15.68 34.43 -0.82
N ALA A 210 15.75 35.51 -1.59
CA ALA A 210 14.75 35.83 -2.60
C ALA A 210 14.65 34.77 -3.72
N LYS A 211 15.69 33.93 -3.87
CA LYS A 211 15.71 32.81 -4.83
C LYS A 211 14.91 31.59 -4.39
N ILE A 212 14.35 31.57 -3.16
CA ILE A 212 13.55 30.45 -2.64
C ILE A 212 12.27 30.19 -3.44
N GLY A 213 11.75 31.20 -4.14
CA GLY A 213 10.54 31.10 -4.96
C GLY A 213 9.65 32.33 -4.82
N LEU A 214 8.35 32.09 -4.69
CA LEU A 214 7.36 33.14 -4.47
C LEU A 214 7.55 33.77 -3.09
N LEU A 215 7.17 35.05 -2.98
CA LEU A 215 7.22 35.79 -1.71
C LEU A 215 6.37 35.09 -0.64
N GLU A 216 5.20 34.56 -1.01
CA GLU A 216 4.32 33.81 -0.10
C GLU A 216 5.02 32.63 0.59
N THR A 217 5.68 31.75 -0.18
CA THR A 217 6.43 30.60 0.36
C THR A 217 7.53 31.03 1.32
N ARG A 218 8.19 32.16 1.03
CA ARG A 218 9.21 32.74 1.89
C ARG A 218 8.62 33.26 3.20
N LEU A 219 7.47 33.94 3.13
CA LEU A 219 6.76 34.46 4.31
C LEU A 219 6.18 33.34 5.18
N GLU A 220 5.63 32.27 4.57
CA GLU A 220 5.18 31.07 5.29
C GLU A 220 6.32 30.44 6.08
N THR A 221 7.48 30.27 5.44
CA THR A 221 8.67 29.72 6.09
C THR A 221 9.19 30.66 7.17
N LEU A 222 9.21 31.97 6.91
CA LEU A 222 9.63 33.00 7.86
C LEU A 222 8.76 33.02 9.11
N ALA A 223 7.43 32.99 8.97
CA ALA A 223 6.51 32.96 10.11
C ALA A 223 6.75 31.73 11.02
N ARG A 224 6.91 30.55 10.43
CA ARG A 224 7.22 29.31 11.18
C ARG A 224 8.58 29.40 11.88
N MET A 225 9.60 29.97 11.23
CA MET A 225 10.93 30.13 11.84
C MET A 225 10.94 31.19 12.95
N LEU A 226 10.23 32.31 12.77
CA LEU A 226 10.07 33.35 13.80
C LEU A 226 9.38 32.78 15.06
N GLN A 227 8.32 31.99 14.88
CA GLN A 227 7.62 31.34 15.97
C GLN A 227 8.55 30.39 16.74
N LYS A 228 9.28 29.53 16.03
CA LYS A 228 10.27 28.61 16.64
C LYS A 228 11.46 29.32 17.29
N ALA A 229 11.81 30.52 16.81
CA ALA A 229 12.83 31.39 17.42
C ALA A 229 12.33 32.15 18.66
N GLY A 230 11.07 31.99 19.07
CA GLY A 230 10.47 32.69 20.20
C GLY A 230 10.01 34.12 19.90
N ARG A 231 10.04 34.57 18.63
CA ARG A 231 9.61 35.91 18.20
C ARG A 231 8.13 35.89 17.78
N ALA A 232 7.25 35.57 18.73
CA ALA A 232 5.82 35.35 18.47
C ALA A 232 5.07 36.57 17.86
N PRO A 233 5.27 37.82 18.33
CA PRO A 233 4.57 38.97 17.76
C PRO A 233 4.93 39.19 16.28
N ALA A 234 6.22 39.10 15.96
CA ALA A 234 6.71 39.18 14.59
C ALA A 234 6.17 38.04 13.70
N ALA A 235 6.14 36.81 14.23
CA ALA A 235 5.57 35.66 13.52
C ALA A 235 4.08 35.89 13.19
N ASN A 236 3.32 36.38 14.17
CA ASN A 236 1.90 36.69 14.01
C ASN A 236 1.68 37.79 12.96
N ALA A 237 2.44 38.89 13.02
CA ALA A 237 2.32 39.98 12.05
C ALA A 237 2.59 39.51 10.61
N VAL A 238 3.60 38.65 10.40
CA VAL A 238 3.89 38.05 9.09
C VAL A 238 2.75 37.14 8.63
N ALA A 239 2.26 36.26 9.51
CA ALA A 239 1.17 35.34 9.19
C ALA A 239 -0.16 36.07 8.92
N ARG A 240 -0.45 37.12 9.68
CA ARG A 240 -1.59 38.03 9.46
C ARG A 240 -1.51 38.69 8.10
N TYR A 241 -0.34 39.25 7.77
CA TYR A 241 -0.11 39.87 6.47
C TYR A 241 -0.36 38.87 5.34
N LEU A 242 0.19 37.66 5.45
CA LEU A 242 0.03 36.59 4.47
C LEU A 242 -1.44 36.20 4.28
N TRP A 243 -2.17 35.97 5.38
CA TRP A 243 -3.59 35.61 5.31
C TRP A 243 -4.45 36.75 4.75
N SER A 244 -4.09 38.00 5.02
CA SER A 244 -4.83 39.17 4.49
C SER A 244 -4.67 39.35 2.98
N GLN A 245 -3.57 38.88 2.38
CA GLN A 245 -3.37 38.93 0.92
C GLN A 245 -4.24 37.90 0.19
N GLU A 246 -4.21 36.64 0.65
CA GLU A 246 -4.99 35.53 0.09
C GLU A 246 -5.80 34.83 1.18
N SER A 247 -6.99 35.39 1.45
CA SER A 247 -7.87 35.04 2.56
C SER A 247 -8.44 33.61 2.51
N ASP A 248 -8.42 32.98 1.33
CA ASP A 248 -8.92 31.60 1.08
C ASP A 248 -7.83 30.53 1.30
N ASN A 249 -6.57 30.92 1.48
CA ASN A 249 -5.48 29.97 1.73
C ASN A 249 -5.50 29.47 3.18
N TRP A 250 -5.95 28.21 3.36
CA TRP A 250 -6.05 27.56 4.67
C TRP A 250 -4.70 27.40 5.38
N THR A 251 -3.59 27.24 4.64
CA THR A 251 -2.26 27.14 5.21
C THR A 251 -1.87 28.44 5.92
N SER A 252 -2.15 29.59 5.29
CA SER A 252 -1.90 30.92 5.87
C SER A 252 -2.71 31.14 7.14
N PHE A 253 -3.99 30.77 7.13
CA PHE A 253 -4.86 30.81 8.32
C PHE A 253 -4.33 29.91 9.44
N THR A 254 -3.93 28.68 9.12
CA THR A 254 -3.40 27.72 10.11
C THR A 254 -2.13 28.26 10.76
N ILE A 255 -1.17 28.76 9.97
CA ILE A 255 0.06 29.40 10.49
C ILE A 255 -0.30 30.59 11.39
N TYR A 256 -1.23 31.43 10.97
CA TYR A 256 -1.67 32.58 11.74
C TYR A 256 -2.31 32.17 13.08
N LYS A 257 -3.25 31.22 13.06
CA LYS A 257 -3.88 30.70 14.28
C LYS A 257 -2.86 30.05 15.21
N ASP A 258 -1.94 29.25 14.68
CA ASP A 258 -0.88 28.60 15.45
C ASP A 258 0.01 29.62 16.18
N THR A 259 0.24 30.81 15.61
CA THR A 259 1.03 31.87 16.27
C THR A 259 0.34 32.50 17.49
N LEU A 260 -0.98 32.36 17.61
CA LEU A 260 -1.77 32.88 18.73
C LEU A 260 -1.87 31.89 19.91
N VAL A 261 -1.55 30.61 19.67
CA VAL A 261 -1.54 29.58 20.70
C VAL A 261 -0.14 29.53 21.34
N PRO A 262 0.00 29.67 22.67
CA PRO A 262 1.29 29.58 23.33
C PRO A 262 1.93 28.20 23.10
N ALA A 263 3.14 28.15 22.54
CA ALA A 263 3.87 26.89 22.40
C ALA A 263 4.30 26.36 23.78
N SER A 264 3.92 25.11 24.10
CA SER A 264 4.14 24.50 25.41
C SER A 264 5.60 24.19 25.78
N ASP A 265 6.54 24.28 24.83
CA ASP A 265 7.92 23.77 24.99
C ASP A 265 9.03 24.80 24.70
N ILE A 266 8.71 26.09 24.58
CA ILE A 266 9.75 27.11 24.38
C ILE A 266 10.24 27.59 25.74
N ASP A 267 11.45 27.16 26.12
CA ASP A 267 12.21 27.77 27.20
C ASP A 267 12.21 29.29 26.96
N ALA A 268 11.53 30.06 27.82
CA ALA A 268 11.41 31.51 27.73
C ALA A 268 12.78 32.15 28.01
N GLY A 269 13.70 31.97 27.08
CA GLY A 269 15.13 32.24 27.21
C GLY A 269 15.54 33.33 26.24
N LYS A 270 15.61 34.55 26.79
CA LYS A 270 16.11 35.81 26.21
C LYS A 270 15.16 36.50 25.23
N GLU A 271 14.48 37.53 25.76
CA GLU A 271 13.89 38.65 25.03
C GLU A 271 14.89 39.16 23.98
N GLY A 272 14.69 38.76 22.72
CA GLY A 272 15.34 39.39 21.57
C GLY A 272 14.67 40.74 21.31
N SER A 273 15.44 41.75 20.95
CA SER A 273 14.92 43.08 20.60
C SER A 273 13.85 42.98 19.51
N ASP A 274 12.61 43.27 19.85
CA ASP A 274 11.51 43.36 18.88
C ASP A 274 11.70 44.60 18.01
N GLU A 275 12.32 44.41 16.84
CA GLU A 275 12.30 45.42 15.79
C GLU A 275 10.84 45.69 15.40
N PRO A 276 10.38 46.95 15.43
CA PRO A 276 8.97 47.28 15.18
C PRO A 276 8.55 47.02 13.73
N VAL A 277 9.49 46.96 12.79
CA VAL A 277 9.23 46.75 11.37
C VAL A 277 10.20 45.69 10.84
N LEU A 278 9.65 44.64 10.22
CA LEU A 278 10.41 43.64 9.49
C LEU A 278 10.42 43.97 8.00
N VAL A 279 11.62 43.97 7.41
CA VAL A 279 11.81 44.21 5.98
C VAL A 279 12.35 42.95 5.32
N VAL A 280 11.56 42.40 4.39
CA VAL A 280 11.95 41.27 3.55
C VAL A 280 12.54 41.82 2.26
N LEU A 281 13.83 41.58 2.04
CA LEU A 281 14.57 42.13 0.89
C LEU A 281 14.57 41.19 -0.31
N GLY A 282 14.56 41.76 -1.51
CA GLY A 282 14.61 41.03 -2.78
C GLY A 282 15.24 41.86 -3.90
N PRO A 283 15.49 41.28 -5.08
CA PRO A 283 16.07 42.02 -6.21
C PRO A 283 15.04 42.86 -6.97
N VAL A 284 13.74 42.52 -6.84
CA VAL A 284 12.63 43.22 -7.50
C VAL A 284 11.59 43.66 -6.46
N PRO A 285 10.82 44.75 -6.72
CA PRO A 285 9.83 45.26 -5.77
C PRO A 285 8.75 44.23 -5.37
N GLU A 286 8.39 43.32 -6.28
CA GLU A 286 7.40 42.25 -6.04
C GLU A 286 7.86 41.21 -5.01
N MET A 287 9.17 41.17 -4.71
CA MET A 287 9.78 40.31 -3.70
C MET A 287 10.09 41.05 -2.40
N HIS A 288 9.67 42.31 -2.29
CA HIS A 288 9.80 43.13 -1.08
C HIS A 288 8.52 43.08 -0.27
N ALA A 289 8.66 42.92 1.05
CA ALA A 289 7.57 43.14 1.99
C ALA A 289 8.07 43.95 3.18
N THR A 290 7.28 44.95 3.58
CA THR A 290 7.51 45.70 4.82
C THR A 290 6.34 45.40 5.75
N ILE A 291 6.64 44.81 6.90
CA ILE A 291 5.64 44.26 7.81
C ILE A 291 5.81 44.94 9.16
N ASP A 292 4.76 45.64 9.60
CA ASP A 292 4.70 46.27 10.91
C ASP A 292 4.38 45.22 11.98
N CYS A 293 5.35 44.96 12.85
CA CYS A 293 5.22 43.97 13.92
C CYS A 293 4.34 44.48 15.08
N THR A 294 4.07 45.77 15.15
CA THR A 294 3.15 46.34 16.16
C THR A 294 1.68 46.01 15.88
N MET A 295 1.37 45.60 14.66
CA MET A 295 0.04 45.13 14.23
C MET A 295 -0.20 43.65 14.54
N ALA A 296 0.63 43.02 15.36
CA ALA A 296 0.41 41.65 15.82
C ALA A 296 -0.88 41.56 16.64
N HIS A 297 -1.65 40.51 16.42
CA HIS A 297 -2.73 40.11 17.31
C HIS A 297 -2.20 39.20 18.41
N HIS A 298 -2.89 39.22 19.55
CA HIS A 298 -2.54 38.51 20.77
C HIS A 298 -3.66 37.58 21.26
N SER A 299 -4.84 37.62 20.65
CA SER A 299 -5.96 36.77 21.06
C SER A 299 -6.74 36.16 19.89
N LEU A 300 -7.52 35.12 20.19
CA LEU A 300 -8.41 34.47 19.22
C LEU A 300 -9.62 35.35 18.88
N GLU A 301 -10.03 36.25 19.76
CA GLU A 301 -11.10 37.22 19.51
C GLU A 301 -10.69 38.24 18.44
N GLU A 302 -9.43 38.70 18.44
CA GLU A 302 -8.90 39.56 17.38
C GLU A 302 -8.81 38.81 16.04
N ALA A 303 -8.44 37.52 16.08
CA ALA A 303 -8.48 36.66 14.91
C ALA A 303 -9.90 36.50 14.35
N LEU A 304 -10.90 36.37 15.22
CA LEU A 304 -12.30 36.26 14.83
C LEU A 304 -12.78 37.55 14.16
N GLN A 305 -12.37 38.70 14.69
CA GLN A 305 -12.66 39.99 14.09
C GLN A 305 -12.02 40.12 12.70
N LEU A 306 -10.75 39.72 12.56
CA LEU A 306 -10.07 39.70 11.26
C LEU A 306 -10.78 38.77 10.25
N ALA A 307 -11.23 37.59 10.68
CA ALA A 307 -11.96 36.66 9.81
C ALA A 307 -13.21 37.33 9.21
N ARG A 308 -13.96 38.08 10.04
CA ARG A 308 -15.15 38.83 9.61
C ARG A 308 -14.81 39.99 8.67
N GLU A 309 -13.76 40.74 8.97
CA GLU A 309 -13.25 41.79 8.08
C GLU A 309 -12.86 41.23 6.71
N LEU A 310 -12.22 40.05 6.68
CA LEU A 310 -11.86 39.37 5.44
C LEU A 310 -13.08 38.87 4.69
N GLN A 311 -14.14 38.40 5.38
CA GLN A 311 -15.41 38.08 4.73
C GLN A 311 -15.99 39.30 4.01
N GLU A 312 -16.11 40.45 4.70
CA GLU A 312 -16.63 41.69 4.11
C GLU A 312 -15.80 42.14 2.89
N GLN A 313 -14.47 42.07 2.99
CA GLN A 313 -13.58 42.38 1.87
C GLN A 313 -13.78 41.42 0.68
N GLU A 314 -13.96 40.13 0.92
CA GLU A 314 -14.25 39.15 -0.13
C GLU A 314 -15.61 39.41 -0.79
N GLU A 315 -16.64 39.77 -0.02
CA GLU A 315 -17.95 40.14 -0.56
C GLU A 315 -17.86 41.37 -1.47
N LEU A 316 -17.05 42.37 -1.09
CA LEU A 316 -16.80 43.57 -1.90
C LEU A 316 -16.00 43.25 -3.19
N LYS A 317 -14.96 42.41 -3.08
CA LYS A 317 -14.10 42.04 -4.22
C LYS A 317 -14.82 41.10 -5.20
N HIS A 318 -15.67 40.21 -4.69
CA HIS A 318 -16.26 39.11 -5.45
C HIS A 318 -17.76 38.92 -5.14
N PRO A 319 -18.62 39.88 -5.53
CA PRO A 319 -20.04 39.89 -5.15
C PRO A 319 -20.86 38.68 -5.64
N ASN A 320 -20.37 37.98 -6.66
CA ASN A 320 -21.02 36.79 -7.24
C ASN A 320 -20.27 35.48 -6.98
N LYS A 321 -19.14 35.51 -6.26
CA LYS A 321 -18.29 34.33 -6.04
C LYS A 321 -17.59 34.42 -4.67
N TYR A 322 -18.32 34.05 -3.63
CA TYR A 322 -17.78 33.99 -2.27
C TYR A 322 -16.70 32.91 -2.15
N ARG A 323 -15.54 33.29 -1.61
CA ARG A 323 -14.49 32.37 -1.18
C ARG A 323 -14.86 31.81 0.20
N ARG A 324 -14.56 30.53 0.44
CA ARG A 324 -15.05 29.80 1.63
C ARG A 324 -14.15 29.96 2.86
N GLY A 325 -12.85 30.19 2.65
CA GLY A 325 -11.82 30.19 3.68
C GLY A 325 -12.12 31.12 4.87
N PRO A 326 -12.46 32.40 4.66
CA PRO A 326 -12.76 33.32 5.78
C PRO A 326 -13.96 32.90 6.63
N TYR A 327 -14.96 32.25 6.01
CA TYR A 327 -16.13 31.73 6.73
C TYR A 327 -15.79 30.47 7.53
N LEU A 328 -14.97 29.58 6.96
CA LEU A 328 -14.47 28.40 7.68
C LEU A 328 -13.54 28.79 8.84
N ALA A 329 -12.72 29.82 8.66
CA ALA A 329 -11.87 30.37 9.70
C ALA A 329 -12.71 30.91 10.87
N GLU A 330 -13.82 31.61 10.60
CA GLU A 330 -14.76 32.02 11.66
C GLU A 330 -15.31 30.83 12.43
N LEU A 331 -15.76 29.76 11.75
CA LEU A 331 -16.27 28.55 12.41
C LEU A 331 -15.21 27.88 13.28
N ASP A 332 -13.99 27.73 12.78
CA ASP A 332 -12.87 27.11 13.50
C ASP A 332 -12.45 27.94 14.73
N LEU A 333 -12.45 29.27 14.63
CA LEU A 333 -12.17 30.17 15.75
C LEU A 333 -13.29 30.14 16.80
N LEU A 334 -14.56 30.18 16.38
CA LEU A 334 -15.71 30.07 17.29
C LEU A 334 -15.73 28.72 18.02
N HIS A 335 -15.37 27.65 17.33
CA HIS A 335 -15.22 26.33 17.94
C HIS A 335 -14.12 26.32 19.00
N SER A 336 -12.97 26.93 18.70
CA SER A 336 -11.84 27.06 19.63
C SER A 336 -12.20 27.90 20.86
N LEU A 337 -13.04 28.93 20.68
CA LEU A 337 -13.56 29.80 21.74
C LEU A 337 -14.76 29.22 22.50
N GLN A 338 -15.29 28.07 22.07
CA GLN A 338 -16.53 27.47 22.62
C GLN A 338 -17.71 28.45 22.63
N SER A 339 -17.84 29.27 21.59
CA SER A 339 -18.86 30.33 21.52
C SER A 339 -20.28 29.76 21.39
N ALA A 340 -21.25 30.41 22.03
CA ALA A 340 -22.67 30.10 21.90
C ALA A 340 -23.23 30.42 20.49
N ASP A 341 -22.57 31.32 19.75
CA ASP A 341 -22.98 31.75 18.40
C ASP A 341 -22.72 30.68 17.32
N MET A 342 -22.08 29.57 17.68
CA MET A 342 -21.63 28.53 16.75
C MET A 342 -22.78 27.98 15.88
N GLN A 343 -23.94 27.72 16.50
CA GLN A 343 -25.09 27.16 15.79
C GLN A 343 -25.62 28.12 14.72
N GLU A 344 -25.80 29.40 15.06
CA GLU A 344 -26.28 30.43 14.13
C GLU A 344 -25.30 30.59 12.95
N ARG A 345 -24.00 30.57 13.24
CA ARG A 345 -22.95 30.74 12.22
C ARG A 345 -22.81 29.53 11.30
N VAL A 346 -22.99 28.32 11.81
CA VAL A 346 -23.07 27.11 10.96
C VAL A 346 -24.28 27.18 10.03
N ILE A 347 -25.44 27.61 10.51
CA ILE A 347 -26.64 27.77 9.66
C ILE A 347 -26.39 28.83 8.57
N ALA A 348 -25.80 29.97 8.91
CA ALA A 348 -25.44 31.01 7.94
C ALA A 348 -24.45 30.48 6.87
N TYR A 349 -23.47 29.66 7.26
CA TYR A 349 -22.56 28.99 6.34
C TYR A 349 -23.31 28.05 5.40
N VAL A 350 -24.19 27.21 5.96
CA VAL A 350 -25.01 26.26 5.19
C VAL A 350 -25.88 26.97 4.16
N GLU A 351 -26.58 28.04 4.55
CA GLU A 351 -27.42 28.82 3.65
C GLU A 351 -26.64 29.37 2.45
N ARG A 352 -25.37 29.72 2.67
CA ARG A 352 -24.48 30.26 1.66
C ARG A 352 -23.88 29.19 0.75
N PHE A 353 -23.47 28.05 1.32
CA PHE A 353 -22.63 27.07 0.63
C PHE A 353 -23.29 25.71 0.36
N TYR A 354 -24.55 25.45 0.73
CA TYR A 354 -25.20 24.12 0.56
C TYR A 354 -25.13 23.54 -0.86
N ARG A 355 -25.08 24.39 -1.90
CA ARG A 355 -24.94 23.96 -3.30
C ARG A 355 -23.55 23.39 -3.63
N LYS A 356 -22.57 23.56 -2.75
CA LYS A 356 -21.21 23.03 -2.90
C LYS A 356 -21.15 21.63 -2.29
N PRO A 357 -20.67 20.62 -3.02
CA PRO A 357 -20.50 19.27 -2.47
C PRO A 357 -19.64 19.21 -1.20
N SER A 358 -18.70 20.15 -1.03
CA SER A 358 -17.83 20.23 0.15
C SER A 358 -18.57 20.68 1.42
N CYS A 359 -19.75 21.29 1.32
CA CYS A 359 -20.40 21.96 2.45
C CYS A 359 -20.59 21.02 3.66
N TYR A 360 -20.94 19.75 3.41
CA TYR A 360 -21.02 18.76 4.47
C TYR A 360 -19.68 18.50 5.15
N LEU A 361 -18.61 18.28 4.37
CA LEU A 361 -17.27 18.02 4.91
C LEU A 361 -16.77 19.22 5.71
N ASP A 362 -17.00 20.43 5.17
CA ASP A 362 -16.64 21.71 5.77
C ASP A 362 -17.25 21.89 7.16
N ILE A 363 -18.52 21.49 7.37
CA ILE A 363 -19.21 21.65 8.66
C ILE A 363 -19.16 20.42 9.57
N SER A 364 -18.79 19.25 9.05
CA SER A 364 -18.87 17.96 9.76
C SER A 364 -18.11 17.92 11.08
N THR A 365 -17.00 18.65 11.19
CA THR A 365 -16.18 18.78 12.40
C THR A 365 -16.86 19.60 13.50
N PHE A 366 -17.86 20.41 13.14
CA PHE A 366 -18.54 21.35 14.02
C PHE A 366 -19.96 20.91 14.42
N LEU A 367 -20.43 19.77 13.91
CA LEU A 367 -21.79 19.29 14.16
C LEU A 367 -21.92 18.72 15.57
N THR A 368 -22.79 19.34 16.38
CA THR A 368 -23.40 18.71 17.55
C THR A 368 -24.79 18.17 17.19
N PRO A 369 -25.41 17.27 17.98
CA PRO A 369 -26.77 16.80 17.73
C PRO A 369 -27.78 17.96 17.57
N ALA A 370 -27.63 19.03 18.35
CA ALA A 370 -28.48 20.22 18.26
C ALA A 370 -28.29 20.97 16.93
N ILE A 371 -27.04 21.23 16.53
CA ILE A 371 -26.73 21.91 15.26
C ILE A 371 -27.22 21.06 14.08
N ALA A 372 -26.98 19.75 14.11
CA ALA A 372 -27.42 18.83 13.08
C ALA A 372 -28.95 18.81 12.93
N ALA A 373 -29.69 18.80 14.04
CA ALA A 373 -31.15 18.91 14.04
C ALA A 373 -31.62 20.23 13.42
N SER A 374 -31.00 21.37 13.76
CA SER A 374 -31.34 22.66 13.15
C SER A 374 -31.07 22.70 11.64
N VAL A 375 -29.94 22.16 11.18
CA VAL A 375 -29.64 22.06 9.74
C VAL A 375 -30.66 21.16 9.03
N TYR A 376 -31.07 20.06 9.67
CA TYR A 376 -32.09 19.16 9.13
C TYR A 376 -33.47 19.84 9.05
N GLU A 377 -33.89 20.55 10.09
CA GLU A 377 -35.15 21.33 10.09
C GLU A 377 -35.14 22.42 9.02
N TRP A 378 -34.05 23.18 8.93
CA TRP A 378 -33.82 24.16 7.87
C TRP A 378 -33.97 23.53 6.48
N SER A 379 -33.39 22.34 6.27
CA SER A 379 -33.45 21.65 4.98
C SER A 379 -34.87 21.25 4.55
N ARG A 380 -35.81 21.13 5.49
CA ARG A 380 -37.22 20.74 5.25
C ARG A 380 -38.15 21.93 5.03
N SER A 381 -37.77 23.14 5.45
CA SER A 381 -38.67 24.30 5.53
C SER A 381 -39.00 24.95 4.17
N CYS A 382 -38.33 24.57 3.07
CA CYS A 382 -38.48 25.21 1.77
C CYS A 382 -39.39 24.40 0.81
N ALA A 383 -40.61 24.90 0.56
CA ALA A 383 -41.52 24.36 -0.45
C ALA A 383 -41.48 25.22 -1.73
N SER A 384 -41.24 24.64 -2.91
CA SER A 384 -41.30 25.36 -4.21
C SER A 384 -41.48 24.42 -5.41
N SER A 385 -42.18 24.93 -6.44
CA SER A 385 -42.91 24.22 -7.51
C SER A 385 -42.34 24.39 -8.93
N ALA A 386 -41.04 24.67 -9.10
CA ALA A 386 -40.39 24.84 -10.40
C ALA A 386 -39.17 23.90 -10.58
N PRO A 387 -38.82 23.45 -11.81
CA PRO A 387 -37.81 22.41 -12.04
C PRO A 387 -36.37 22.79 -11.63
N GLY A 388 -35.98 24.07 -11.74
CA GLY A 388 -34.69 24.54 -11.18
C GLY A 388 -34.65 24.59 -9.65
N HIS A 389 -35.82 24.65 -9.00
CA HIS A 389 -35.95 24.57 -7.55
C HIS A 389 -35.91 23.12 -7.05
N GLU A 390 -36.22 22.12 -7.88
CA GLU A 390 -36.29 20.73 -7.44
C GLU A 390 -34.92 20.16 -7.07
N VAL A 391 -33.90 20.39 -7.90
CA VAL A 391 -32.51 20.01 -7.60
C VAL A 391 -32.01 20.69 -6.33
N ASP A 392 -32.33 21.98 -6.15
CA ASP A 392 -31.97 22.72 -4.93
C ASP A 392 -32.64 22.14 -3.69
N VAL A 393 -33.93 21.77 -3.76
CA VAL A 393 -34.68 21.12 -2.68
C VAL A 393 -34.00 19.81 -2.29
N HIS A 394 -33.67 18.96 -3.27
CA HIS A 394 -32.98 17.71 -2.97
C HIS A 394 -31.58 17.93 -2.42
N THR A 395 -30.82 18.89 -2.95
CA THR A 395 -29.47 19.21 -2.47
C THR A 395 -29.48 19.62 -1.00
N ARG A 396 -30.41 20.50 -0.60
CA ARG A 396 -30.59 20.89 0.81
C ARG A 396 -30.98 19.71 1.68
N ARG A 397 -31.97 18.94 1.26
CA ARG A 397 -32.47 17.79 2.01
C ARG A 397 -31.39 16.73 2.21
N ILE A 398 -30.59 16.44 1.18
CA ILE A 398 -29.43 15.53 1.28
C ILE A 398 -28.43 16.07 2.31
N LEU A 399 -28.09 17.37 2.28
CA LEU A 399 -27.20 17.96 3.28
C LEU A 399 -27.76 17.82 4.70
N GLY A 400 -29.04 18.15 4.91
CA GLY A 400 -29.71 17.99 6.20
C GLY A 400 -29.69 16.55 6.70
N LEU A 401 -29.98 15.60 5.82
CA LEU A 401 -29.92 14.17 6.14
C LEU A 401 -28.50 13.71 6.48
N ARG A 402 -27.48 14.17 5.74
CA ARG A 402 -26.08 13.86 6.04
C ARG A 402 -25.66 14.39 7.41
N CYS A 403 -26.09 15.60 7.77
CA CYS A 403 -25.84 16.18 9.09
C CYS A 403 -26.54 15.37 10.18
N LEU A 404 -27.83 15.07 10.01
CA LEU A 404 -28.62 14.30 10.97
C LEU A 404 -28.00 12.91 11.23
N VAL A 405 -27.82 12.11 10.17
CA VAL A 405 -27.28 10.75 10.28
C VAL A 405 -25.83 10.77 10.75
N GLY A 406 -25.04 11.74 10.31
CA GLY A 406 -23.66 11.93 10.74
C GLY A 406 -23.51 12.24 12.23
N SER A 407 -24.54 12.84 12.85
CA SER A 407 -24.57 13.22 14.27
C SER A 407 -25.04 12.11 15.21
N TRP A 408 -25.51 10.97 14.68
CA TRP A 408 -25.94 9.86 15.54
C TRP A 408 -24.75 9.28 16.31
N GLU A 409 -24.76 9.40 17.63
CA GLU A 409 -23.78 8.70 18.49
C GLU A 409 -24.30 7.31 18.86
N GLU A 410 -25.61 7.23 19.13
CA GLU A 410 -26.33 5.99 19.40
C GLU A 410 -27.44 5.77 18.36
N ARG A 411 -27.94 4.54 18.27
CA ARG A 411 -29.05 4.22 17.36
C ARG A 411 -30.33 4.92 17.82
N PRO A 412 -31.02 5.66 16.93
CA PRO A 412 -32.34 6.21 17.23
C PRO A 412 -33.36 5.12 17.59
N ALA A 413 -34.25 5.41 18.54
CA ALA A 413 -35.20 4.43 19.07
C ALA A 413 -36.28 4.01 18.05
N GLY A 414 -36.75 2.76 18.16
CA GLY A 414 -37.90 2.26 17.41
C GLY A 414 -37.64 2.03 15.91
N ALA A 415 -38.67 2.25 15.09
CA ALA A 415 -38.66 2.02 13.64
C ALA A 415 -38.19 3.24 12.82
N GLU A 416 -37.78 4.33 13.48
CA GLU A 416 -37.36 5.58 12.83
C GLU A 416 -36.23 5.40 11.81
N PRO A 417 -35.13 4.69 12.10
CA PRO A 417 -34.04 4.54 11.14
C PRO A 417 -34.47 3.83 9.86
N ARG A 418 -35.33 2.82 9.98
CA ARG A 418 -35.85 2.07 8.82
C ARG A 418 -36.83 2.90 8.00
N ALA A 419 -37.67 3.71 8.66
CA ALA A 419 -38.53 4.67 7.97
C ALA A 419 -37.70 5.72 7.19
N LEU A 420 -36.64 6.26 7.80
CA LEU A 420 -35.75 7.22 7.15
C LEU A 420 -34.95 6.59 6.00
N PHE A 421 -34.53 5.32 6.14
CA PHE A 421 -33.93 4.55 5.06
C PHE A 421 -34.87 4.46 3.86
N CYS A 422 -36.12 4.01 4.08
CA CYS A 422 -37.13 3.94 3.02
C CYS A 422 -37.41 5.32 2.39
N GLU A 423 -37.46 6.38 3.20
CA GLU A 423 -37.63 7.76 2.72
C GLU A 423 -36.50 8.18 1.77
N CYS A 424 -35.25 7.82 2.08
CA CYS A 424 -34.10 8.09 1.20
C CYS A 424 -34.20 7.31 -0.12
N VAL A 425 -34.60 6.03 -0.06
CA VAL A 425 -34.76 5.19 -1.25
C VAL A 425 -35.87 5.71 -2.16
N GLU A 426 -37.02 6.09 -1.61
CA GLU A 426 -38.12 6.68 -2.37
C GLU A 426 -37.74 8.05 -2.95
N ALA A 427 -37.06 8.90 -2.17
CA ALA A 427 -36.58 10.19 -2.66
C ALA A 427 -35.65 10.02 -3.87
N TYR A 428 -34.69 9.08 -3.80
CA TYR A 428 -33.82 8.76 -4.94
C TYR A 428 -34.62 8.27 -6.16
N ARG A 429 -35.56 7.34 -5.98
CA ARG A 429 -36.39 6.81 -7.07
C ARG A 429 -37.18 7.92 -7.76
N SER A 430 -37.79 8.82 -6.98
CA SER A 430 -38.59 9.92 -7.52
C SER A 430 -37.76 10.95 -8.30
N SER A 431 -36.52 11.19 -7.89
CA SER A 431 -35.66 12.24 -8.45
C SER A 431 -34.69 11.76 -9.53
N ARG A 432 -34.71 10.46 -9.86
CA ARG A 432 -33.83 9.84 -10.88
C ARG A 432 -33.88 10.56 -12.24
N HIS A 433 -35.06 11.04 -12.63
CA HIS A 433 -35.28 11.76 -13.89
C HIS A 433 -34.41 13.02 -14.02
N LEU A 434 -34.06 13.67 -12.90
CA LEU A 434 -33.20 14.87 -12.87
C LEU A 434 -31.79 14.59 -13.36
N SER A 435 -31.37 13.32 -13.32
CA SER A 435 -30.01 12.91 -13.70
C SER A 435 -29.94 12.35 -15.13
N GLU A 436 -31.05 12.13 -15.84
CA GLU A 436 -31.08 11.46 -17.15
C GLU A 436 -30.21 12.12 -18.23
N SER A 437 -30.04 13.45 -18.16
CA SER A 437 -29.22 14.22 -19.11
C SER A 437 -27.71 14.15 -18.84
N LEU A 438 -27.31 13.68 -17.66
CA LEU A 438 -25.90 13.54 -17.29
C LEU A 438 -25.26 12.36 -18.02
N SER A 439 -23.98 12.51 -18.32
CA SER A 439 -23.17 11.42 -18.85
C SER A 439 -23.12 10.25 -17.87
N TRP A 440 -22.88 9.04 -18.38
CA TRP A 440 -22.79 7.85 -17.53
C TRP A 440 -21.70 8.00 -16.45
N SER A 441 -20.60 8.70 -16.75
CA SER A 441 -19.46 8.94 -15.87
C SER A 441 -19.69 9.98 -14.77
N GLU A 442 -20.78 10.75 -14.83
CA GLU A 442 -21.09 11.78 -13.84
C GLU A 442 -21.94 11.22 -12.69
N GLU A 443 -21.60 11.62 -11.47
CA GLU A 443 -22.45 11.38 -10.29
C GLU A 443 -23.82 12.03 -10.51
N GLY A 444 -24.90 11.29 -10.22
CA GLY A 444 -26.26 11.80 -10.31
C GLY A 444 -26.51 12.91 -9.29
N LEU A 445 -27.39 13.85 -9.64
CA LEU A 445 -27.64 15.05 -8.83
C LEU A 445 -28.25 14.72 -7.44
N CYS A 446 -28.91 13.57 -7.32
CA CYS A 446 -29.59 13.13 -6.10
C CYS A 446 -29.00 11.84 -5.51
N ASP A 447 -27.82 11.43 -5.98
CA ASP A 447 -27.12 10.23 -5.55
C ASP A 447 -26.79 10.24 -4.06
N GLY A 448 -26.69 11.43 -3.45
CA GLY A 448 -26.45 11.59 -2.02
C GLY A 448 -27.46 10.90 -1.10
N TYR A 449 -28.70 10.63 -1.54
CA TYR A 449 -29.67 9.83 -0.76
C TYR A 449 -29.20 8.39 -0.55
N ILE A 450 -28.53 7.80 -1.54
CA ILE A 450 -27.98 6.44 -1.44
C ILE A 450 -26.86 6.40 -0.39
N THR A 451 -25.95 7.38 -0.41
CA THR A 451 -24.89 7.49 0.60
C THR A 451 -25.45 7.63 2.01
N VAL A 452 -26.52 8.39 2.20
CA VAL A 452 -27.22 8.49 3.49
C VAL A 452 -27.84 7.14 3.89
N ALA A 453 -28.56 6.46 2.98
CA ALA A 453 -29.19 5.18 3.25
C ALA A 453 -28.18 4.10 3.67
N LEU A 454 -27.02 4.03 3.01
CA LEU A 454 -25.94 3.10 3.36
C LEU A 454 -25.35 3.39 4.74
N ASN A 455 -25.21 4.66 5.10
CA ASN A 455 -24.74 5.06 6.43
C ASN A 455 -25.78 4.76 7.52
N ILE A 456 -27.08 4.87 7.22
CA ILE A 456 -28.13 4.40 8.13
C ILE A 456 -28.00 2.89 8.34
N ALA A 457 -27.83 2.12 7.27
CA ALA A 457 -27.66 0.66 7.35
C ALA A 457 -26.43 0.27 8.19
N LEU A 458 -25.27 0.88 7.93
CA LEU A 458 -24.03 0.64 8.67
C LEU A 458 -24.21 0.95 10.17
N ARG A 459 -24.78 2.11 10.50
CA ARG A 459 -24.97 2.53 11.90
C ARG A 459 -25.96 1.65 12.64
N CYS A 460 -27.03 1.21 11.98
CA CYS A 460 -28.00 0.30 12.59
C CYS A 460 -27.44 -1.11 12.81
N TYR A 461 -26.60 -1.60 11.89
CA TYR A 461 -25.86 -2.84 12.06
C TYR A 461 -24.87 -2.75 13.24
N ALA A 462 -24.08 -1.66 13.29
CA ALA A 462 -23.02 -1.48 14.29
C ALA A 462 -23.53 -1.05 15.68
N ALA A 463 -24.83 -0.79 15.84
CA ALA A 463 -25.42 -0.30 17.08
C ALA A 463 -25.32 -1.30 18.25
N ASP A 464 -25.53 -2.58 17.98
CA ASP A 464 -25.42 -3.65 18.98
C ASP A 464 -24.31 -4.62 18.58
N LYS A 465 -23.18 -4.56 19.29
CA LYS A 465 -22.03 -5.44 19.06
C LYS A 465 -22.29 -6.90 19.46
N THR A 466 -23.28 -7.15 20.31
CA THR A 466 -23.58 -8.49 20.83
C THR A 466 -24.56 -9.25 19.95
N SER A 467 -25.51 -8.54 19.32
CA SER A 467 -26.51 -9.11 18.42
C SER A 467 -26.79 -8.13 17.26
N PRO A 468 -25.83 -7.95 16.33
CA PRO A 468 -26.01 -7.00 15.24
C PRO A 468 -27.10 -7.46 14.27
N ASP A 469 -27.92 -6.50 13.85
CA ASP A 469 -29.03 -6.74 12.92
C ASP A 469 -28.52 -6.73 11.47
N CYS A 470 -28.22 -7.91 10.95
CA CYS A 470 -27.68 -8.11 9.60
C CYS A 470 -28.69 -7.78 8.49
N SER A 471 -29.99 -7.64 8.80
CA SER A 471 -31.01 -7.29 7.80
C SER A 471 -30.77 -5.90 7.20
N TYR A 472 -30.12 -4.98 7.93
CA TYR A 472 -29.71 -3.68 7.40
C TYR A 472 -28.64 -3.80 6.30
N LEU A 473 -27.70 -4.75 6.44
CA LEU A 473 -26.67 -4.98 5.43
C LEU A 473 -27.28 -5.56 4.15
N VAL A 474 -28.23 -6.49 4.29
CA VAL A 474 -28.97 -7.07 3.15
C VAL A 474 -29.75 -5.99 2.41
N GLU A 475 -30.49 -5.14 3.12
CA GLU A 475 -31.23 -4.04 2.46
C GLU A 475 -30.30 -3.01 1.81
N GLY A 476 -29.16 -2.71 2.42
CA GLY A 476 -28.14 -1.84 1.84
C GLY A 476 -27.50 -2.42 0.58
N LEU A 477 -27.26 -3.74 0.53
CA LEU A 477 -26.79 -4.44 -0.67
C LEU A 477 -27.87 -4.50 -1.75
N ASP A 478 -29.10 -4.85 -1.40
CA ASP A 478 -30.18 -4.97 -2.38
C ASP A 478 -30.56 -3.60 -2.97
N LEU A 479 -30.37 -2.50 -2.22
CA LEU A 479 -30.45 -1.12 -2.73
C LEU A 479 -29.52 -0.89 -3.93
N MET A 480 -28.32 -1.48 -3.92
CA MET A 480 -27.32 -1.30 -4.98
C MET A 480 -27.77 -1.84 -6.35
N ASN A 481 -28.77 -2.72 -6.40
CA ASN A 481 -29.29 -3.23 -7.67
C ASN A 481 -30.21 -2.22 -8.39
N MET A 482 -30.67 -1.19 -7.68
CA MET A 482 -31.59 -0.18 -8.21
C MET A 482 -30.90 1.10 -8.67
N VAL A 483 -29.58 1.19 -8.46
CA VAL A 483 -28.78 2.38 -8.72
C VAL A 483 -28.09 2.22 -10.08
N ASP A 484 -28.61 2.91 -11.10
CA ASP A 484 -28.14 2.79 -12.50
C ASP A 484 -26.64 3.02 -12.67
N ARG A 485 -26.10 3.98 -11.92
CA ARG A 485 -24.72 4.46 -12.04
C ARG A 485 -23.81 3.86 -10.97
N ARG A 486 -24.22 2.77 -10.32
CA ARG A 486 -23.46 2.14 -9.25
C ARG A 486 -21.98 1.97 -9.60
N MET A 487 -21.72 1.47 -10.82
CA MET A 487 -20.38 1.15 -11.30
C MET A 487 -19.45 2.36 -11.45
N ASN A 488 -19.95 3.59 -11.32
CA ASN A 488 -19.13 4.80 -11.46
C ASN A 488 -18.86 5.50 -10.13
N ASN A 489 -19.44 5.02 -9.03
CA ASN A 489 -19.24 5.58 -7.71
C ASN A 489 -18.37 4.65 -6.85
N PRO A 490 -17.07 4.95 -6.66
CA PRO A 490 -16.17 4.06 -5.91
C PRO A 490 -16.61 3.88 -4.45
N THR A 491 -17.20 4.89 -3.82
CA THR A 491 -17.70 4.79 -2.44
C THR A 491 -18.77 3.72 -2.32
N TRP A 492 -19.70 3.65 -3.27
CA TRP A 492 -20.76 2.64 -3.25
C TRP A 492 -20.26 1.25 -3.56
N LEU A 493 -19.31 1.13 -4.49
CA LEU A 493 -18.65 -0.14 -4.76
C LEU A 493 -17.92 -0.66 -3.51
N ILE A 494 -17.22 0.21 -2.78
CA ILE A 494 -16.58 -0.18 -1.52
C ILE A 494 -17.63 -0.57 -0.47
N TYR A 495 -18.73 0.17 -0.32
CA TYR A 495 -19.83 -0.23 0.58
C TYR A 495 -20.38 -1.61 0.24
N ALA A 496 -20.60 -1.87 -1.05
CA ALA A 496 -21.17 -3.13 -1.50
C ALA A 496 -20.20 -4.30 -1.28
N VAL A 497 -18.90 -4.10 -1.53
CA VAL A 497 -17.85 -5.08 -1.18
C VAL A 497 -17.79 -5.32 0.32
N CYS A 498 -17.80 -4.27 1.15
CA CYS A 498 -17.70 -4.41 2.60
C CYS A 498 -18.93 -5.06 3.22
N PHE A 499 -20.14 -4.67 2.82
CA PHE A 499 -21.37 -5.31 3.28
C PHE A 499 -21.44 -6.77 2.86
N ALA A 500 -21.03 -7.08 1.62
CA ALA A 500 -20.91 -8.46 1.17
C ALA A 500 -19.90 -9.23 2.05
N ASN A 501 -18.72 -8.67 2.30
CA ASN A 501 -17.67 -9.32 3.11
C ASN A 501 -18.11 -9.59 4.55
N ILE A 502 -18.82 -8.65 5.19
CA ILE A 502 -19.39 -8.87 6.53
C ILE A 502 -20.36 -10.06 6.52
N LEU A 503 -21.16 -10.20 5.46
CA LEU A 503 -22.05 -11.34 5.24
C LEU A 503 -21.32 -12.62 4.78
N GLY A 504 -19.98 -12.64 4.73
CA GLY A 504 -19.19 -13.76 4.23
C GLY A 504 -19.17 -13.88 2.70
N LEU A 505 -19.75 -12.93 1.97
CA LEU A 505 -19.86 -12.92 0.52
C LEU A 505 -18.79 -12.02 -0.12
N THR A 506 -18.77 -11.96 -1.44
CA THR A 506 -17.91 -11.02 -2.18
C THR A 506 -18.58 -10.56 -3.45
N GLU A 507 -18.37 -9.30 -3.82
CA GLU A 507 -18.91 -8.73 -5.05
C GLU A 507 -17.77 -8.49 -6.06
N CYS A 508 -17.45 -9.53 -6.85
CA CYS A 508 -16.34 -9.47 -7.80
C CYS A 508 -16.51 -8.37 -8.85
N ALA A 509 -17.74 -8.10 -9.31
CA ALA A 509 -18.00 -7.04 -10.29
C ALA A 509 -17.60 -5.65 -9.78
N ALA A 510 -17.90 -5.34 -8.51
CA ALA A 510 -17.46 -4.08 -7.89
C ALA A 510 -15.93 -4.01 -7.76
N LEU A 511 -15.29 -5.12 -7.37
CA LEU A 511 -13.84 -5.19 -7.24
C LEU A 511 -13.10 -5.03 -8.57
N HIS A 512 -13.61 -5.63 -9.64
CA HIS A 512 -13.08 -5.45 -10.99
C HIS A 512 -13.22 -4.01 -11.46
N GLN A 513 -14.34 -3.37 -11.14
CA GLN A 513 -14.60 -1.97 -11.51
C GLN A 513 -13.74 -0.97 -10.70
N LEU A 514 -13.43 -1.27 -9.43
CA LEU A 514 -12.48 -0.49 -8.62
C LEU A 514 -11.05 -0.51 -9.18
N ALA A 515 -10.70 -1.55 -9.95
CA ALA A 515 -9.50 -1.63 -10.79
C ALA A 515 -8.20 -1.20 -10.07
N PHE A 516 -7.89 -1.82 -8.92
CA PHE A 516 -6.73 -1.49 -8.10
C PHE A 516 -5.39 -1.68 -8.84
N LYS A 517 -4.51 -0.65 -8.79
CA LYS A 517 -3.22 -0.63 -9.49
C LYS A 517 -2.05 -0.35 -8.56
N SER A 518 -0.92 -0.98 -8.87
CA SER A 518 0.38 -0.69 -8.24
C SER A 518 0.30 -0.64 -6.71
N VAL A 519 0.66 0.50 -6.10
CA VAL A 519 0.65 0.73 -4.64
C VAL A 519 -0.69 0.46 -3.97
N GLN A 520 -1.81 0.58 -4.69
CA GLN A 520 -3.13 0.30 -4.12
C GLN A 520 -3.30 -1.16 -3.69
N ARG A 521 -2.48 -2.09 -4.21
CA ARG A 521 -2.52 -3.49 -3.78
C ARG A 521 -1.95 -3.71 -2.39
N ASP A 522 -1.07 -2.80 -1.99
CA ASP A 522 -0.48 -2.74 -0.66
C ASP A 522 -1.41 -1.97 0.30
N THR A 523 -1.97 -0.84 -0.15
CA THR A 523 -2.76 0.06 0.73
C THR A 523 -4.26 -0.30 0.81
N MET A 524 -4.82 -0.97 -0.21
CA MET A 524 -6.25 -1.31 -0.31
C MET A 524 -6.52 -2.82 -0.15
N ALA A 525 -5.59 -3.60 0.39
CA ALA A 525 -5.78 -5.03 0.63
C ALA A 525 -7.01 -5.32 1.53
N HIS A 526 -7.34 -4.40 2.45
CA HIS A 526 -8.55 -4.42 3.30
C HIS A 526 -9.87 -4.40 2.51
N VAL A 527 -9.88 -3.86 1.29
CA VAL A 527 -11.05 -3.82 0.41
C VAL A 527 -10.95 -4.85 -0.70
N GLY A 528 -9.75 -5.10 -1.23
CA GLY A 528 -9.56 -6.02 -2.33
C GLY A 528 -9.32 -7.45 -1.88
N TYR A 529 -8.10 -7.72 -1.40
CA TYR A 529 -7.62 -9.07 -1.10
C TYR A 529 -8.48 -9.81 -0.07
N TRP A 530 -8.79 -9.20 1.07
CA TRP A 530 -9.52 -9.90 2.15
C TRP A 530 -10.96 -10.27 1.75
N PRO A 531 -11.76 -9.37 1.14
CA PRO A 531 -13.08 -9.75 0.62
C PRO A 531 -13.06 -10.82 -0.46
N LEU A 532 -12.07 -10.83 -1.36
CA LEU A 532 -11.91 -11.91 -2.34
C LEU A 532 -11.64 -13.25 -1.67
N LEU A 533 -10.79 -13.25 -0.64
CA LEU A 533 -10.44 -14.44 0.12
C LEU A 533 -11.65 -14.99 0.90
N THR A 534 -12.41 -14.13 1.58
CA THR A 534 -13.64 -14.50 2.32
C THR A 534 -14.70 -15.10 1.41
N GLY A 535 -14.93 -14.50 0.24
CA GLY A 535 -15.89 -15.01 -0.75
C GLY A 535 -15.36 -16.15 -1.63
N LEU A 536 -14.18 -16.69 -1.32
CA LEU A 536 -13.51 -17.76 -2.06
C LEU A 536 -13.43 -17.47 -3.58
N ALA A 537 -13.18 -16.23 -3.98
CA ALA A 537 -12.95 -15.86 -5.37
C ALA A 537 -11.50 -16.18 -5.79
N LEU A 538 -11.12 -17.46 -5.79
CA LEU A 538 -9.71 -17.86 -5.85
C LEU A 538 -8.99 -17.46 -7.15
N GLU A 539 -9.72 -17.38 -8.27
CA GLU A 539 -9.17 -16.88 -9.55
C GLU A 539 -8.78 -15.40 -9.42
N ASP A 540 -9.61 -14.58 -8.76
CA ASP A 540 -9.33 -13.18 -8.50
C ASP A 540 -8.25 -12.97 -7.44
N VAL A 541 -8.17 -13.84 -6.43
CA VAL A 541 -7.07 -13.87 -5.45
C VAL A 541 -5.74 -14.14 -6.17
N ALA A 542 -5.71 -15.13 -7.07
CA ALA A 542 -4.51 -15.43 -7.85
C ALA A 542 -4.07 -14.24 -8.73
N ASN A 543 -5.02 -13.57 -9.38
CA ASN A 543 -4.74 -12.35 -10.14
C ASN A 543 -4.20 -11.23 -9.23
N TRP A 544 -4.80 -11.04 -8.04
CA TRP A 544 -4.35 -10.05 -7.08
C TRP A 544 -2.90 -10.29 -6.65
N ASP A 545 -2.59 -11.51 -6.23
CA ASP A 545 -1.25 -11.92 -5.82
C ASP A 545 -0.24 -11.75 -6.97
N SER A 546 -0.60 -12.20 -8.17
CA SER A 546 0.25 -12.10 -9.36
C SER A 546 0.62 -10.65 -9.66
N TRP A 547 -0.34 -9.73 -9.74
CA TRP A 547 0.03 -8.34 -10.01
C TRP A 547 0.58 -7.57 -8.79
N ALA A 548 0.43 -8.10 -7.56
CA ALA A 548 1.16 -7.59 -6.40
C ALA A 548 2.64 -7.99 -6.46
N GLU A 549 2.95 -9.23 -6.86
CA GLU A 549 4.30 -9.72 -7.11
C GLU A 549 4.97 -8.89 -8.22
N ASP A 550 4.26 -8.63 -9.33
CA ASP A 550 4.75 -7.74 -10.40
C ASP A 550 5.13 -6.36 -9.85
N TYR A 551 4.27 -5.75 -9.02
CA TYR A 551 4.55 -4.44 -8.42
C TYR A 551 5.82 -4.46 -7.55
N TYR A 552 5.95 -5.43 -6.64
CA TYR A 552 7.12 -5.53 -5.77
C TYR A 552 8.41 -5.89 -6.51
N SER A 553 8.32 -6.65 -7.61
CA SER A 553 9.46 -6.99 -8.47
C SER A 553 10.05 -5.75 -9.17
N LEU A 554 9.22 -4.76 -9.47
CA LEU A 554 9.62 -3.51 -10.11
C LEU A 554 10.08 -2.44 -9.10
N GLN A 555 9.73 -2.60 -7.82
CA GLN A 555 9.96 -1.59 -6.79
C GLN A 555 11.43 -1.18 -6.67
N GLU A 556 12.37 -2.13 -6.64
CA GLU A 556 13.80 -1.82 -6.54
C GLU A 556 14.27 -0.95 -7.72
N ARG A 557 13.84 -1.32 -8.93
CA ARG A 557 14.19 -0.57 -10.14
C ARG A 557 13.60 0.84 -10.10
N ASP A 558 12.32 0.96 -9.78
CA ASP A 558 11.61 2.23 -9.84
C ASP A 558 12.06 3.18 -8.73
N CYS A 559 12.28 2.69 -7.50
CA CYS A 559 12.85 3.46 -6.39
C CYS A 559 14.30 3.91 -6.68
N SER A 560 15.14 3.04 -7.25
CA SER A 560 16.51 3.43 -7.62
C SER A 560 16.53 4.53 -8.69
N LEU A 561 15.64 4.45 -9.69
CA LEU A 561 15.48 5.48 -10.72
C LEU A 561 15.00 6.80 -10.12
N LEU A 562 14.05 6.73 -9.18
CA LEU A 562 13.53 7.90 -8.49
C LEU A 562 14.61 8.58 -7.65
N ARG A 563 15.43 7.83 -6.90
CA ARG A 563 16.61 8.35 -6.19
C ARG A 563 17.54 9.11 -7.12
N ALA A 564 17.92 8.52 -8.25
CA ALA A 564 18.78 9.18 -9.24
C ALA A 564 18.14 10.46 -9.80
N LYS A 565 16.84 10.44 -10.14
CA LYS A 565 16.14 11.63 -10.66
C LYS A 565 16.11 12.75 -9.63
N VAL A 566 15.67 12.47 -8.40
CA VAL A 566 15.57 13.47 -7.32
C VAL A 566 16.93 14.06 -6.99
N PHE A 567 17.97 13.21 -6.95
CA PHE A 567 19.35 13.67 -6.77
C PHE A 567 19.77 14.65 -7.87
N ASN A 568 19.51 14.31 -9.15
CA ASN A 568 19.85 15.16 -10.29
C ASN A 568 19.08 16.49 -10.33
N TYR A 569 17.83 16.52 -9.86
CA TYR A 569 17.03 17.73 -9.76
C TYR A 569 17.32 18.55 -8.50
N THR A 570 18.29 18.15 -7.68
CA THR A 570 18.77 18.92 -6.52
C THR A 570 17.70 19.18 -5.44
N SER A 571 16.72 18.28 -5.32
CA SER A 571 15.62 18.42 -4.34
C SER A 571 15.87 17.55 -3.11
N TRP A 572 16.27 18.17 -1.99
CA TRP A 572 16.50 17.46 -0.73
C TRP A 572 15.20 17.00 -0.03
N PRO A 573 14.16 17.84 0.11
CA PRO A 573 12.91 17.40 0.75
C PRO A 573 12.31 16.17 0.06
N ALA A 574 12.30 16.17 -1.28
CA ALA A 574 11.83 15.03 -2.05
C ALA A 574 12.71 13.77 -1.85
N MET A 575 14.01 13.91 -1.55
CA MET A 575 14.87 12.75 -1.28
C MET A 575 14.47 12.05 0.03
N GLN A 576 14.11 12.83 1.05
CA GLN A 576 13.61 12.28 2.31
C GLN A 576 12.30 11.51 2.08
N ASP A 577 11.39 12.05 1.28
CA ASP A 577 10.13 11.38 0.94
C ASP A 577 10.36 10.07 0.19
N VAL A 578 11.30 10.05 -0.75
CA VAL A 578 11.69 8.82 -1.47
C VAL A 578 12.25 7.77 -0.52
N GLN A 579 13.14 8.16 0.42
CA GLN A 579 13.70 7.25 1.41
C GLN A 579 12.61 6.68 2.34
N ARG A 580 11.67 7.52 2.79
CA ARG A 580 10.54 7.10 3.61
C ARG A 580 9.62 6.15 2.86
N PHE A 581 9.27 6.46 1.61
CA PHE A 581 8.45 5.61 0.76
C PHE A 581 9.12 4.25 0.50
N GLU A 582 10.40 4.23 0.16
CA GLU A 582 11.16 2.99 -0.07
C GLU A 582 11.22 2.13 1.20
N ALA A 583 11.43 2.75 2.37
CA ALA A 583 11.40 2.06 3.66
C ALA A 583 10.01 1.49 3.99
N ALA A 584 8.94 2.27 3.79
CA ALA A 584 7.55 1.87 4.02
C ALA A 584 7.14 0.68 3.16
N GLN A 585 7.53 0.69 1.88
CA GLN A 585 7.22 -0.39 0.95
C GLN A 585 8.10 -1.63 1.16
N SER A 586 9.40 -1.46 1.47
CA SER A 586 10.32 -2.58 1.72
C SER A 586 10.01 -3.32 3.03
N ASN A 587 9.48 -2.62 4.03
CA ASN A 587 9.06 -3.18 5.31
C ASN A 587 7.54 -3.37 5.41
N SER A 588 6.83 -3.34 4.28
CA SER A 588 5.39 -3.62 4.24
C SER A 588 5.10 -5.04 4.73
N LEU A 589 4.09 -5.19 5.60
CA LEU A 589 3.57 -6.49 5.99
C LEU A 589 3.09 -7.29 4.78
N TYR A 590 2.30 -6.66 3.90
CA TYR A 590 1.69 -7.35 2.75
C TYR A 590 2.75 -7.84 1.74
N ARG A 591 3.83 -7.08 1.55
CA ARG A 591 4.99 -7.49 0.72
C ARG A 591 5.54 -8.84 1.14
N TRP A 592 5.68 -9.09 2.44
CA TRP A 592 6.26 -10.34 2.93
C TRP A 592 5.25 -11.49 3.02
N GLN A 593 3.94 -11.20 2.94
CA GLN A 593 2.90 -12.20 2.79
C GLN A 593 2.75 -12.69 1.35
N CYS A 594 2.98 -11.79 0.38
CA CYS A 594 2.77 -12.02 -1.05
C CYS A 594 3.46 -13.29 -1.58
N PRO A 595 4.75 -13.60 -1.30
CA PRO A 595 5.40 -14.82 -1.83
C PRO A 595 4.67 -16.12 -1.44
N ALA A 596 4.20 -16.23 -0.21
CA ALA A 596 3.49 -17.41 0.28
C ALA A 596 2.09 -17.52 -0.36
N ASN A 597 1.39 -16.39 -0.49
CA ASN A 597 0.08 -16.33 -1.13
C ASN A 597 0.19 -16.65 -2.63
N ALA A 598 1.11 -16.02 -3.35
CA ALA A 598 1.36 -16.24 -4.78
C ALA A 598 1.73 -17.70 -5.09
N PHE A 599 2.61 -18.32 -4.28
CA PHE A 599 2.92 -19.75 -4.43
C PHE A 599 1.66 -20.61 -4.25
N THR A 600 0.85 -20.31 -3.25
CA THR A 600 -0.39 -21.07 -2.97
C THR A 600 -1.41 -20.91 -4.10
N SER A 601 -1.55 -19.69 -4.62
CA SER A 601 -2.38 -19.38 -5.79
C SER A 601 -1.89 -20.14 -7.03
N ALA A 602 -0.58 -20.27 -7.25
CA ALA A 602 -0.02 -21.07 -8.33
C ALA A 602 -0.31 -22.57 -8.21
N LEU A 603 -0.56 -23.09 -6.99
CA LEU A 603 -0.95 -24.49 -6.81
C LEU A 603 -2.34 -24.81 -7.40
N LEU A 604 -3.20 -23.80 -7.59
CA LEU A 604 -4.51 -23.96 -8.22
C LEU A 604 -4.40 -24.51 -9.66
N GLU A 605 -3.31 -24.18 -10.35
CA GLU A 605 -3.05 -24.60 -11.73
C GLU A 605 -2.16 -25.84 -11.83
N CYS A 606 -1.52 -26.25 -10.72
CA CYS A 606 -0.56 -27.35 -10.70
C CYS A 606 -1.26 -28.72 -10.74
N GLN A 607 -1.25 -29.38 -11.90
CA GLN A 607 -1.90 -30.69 -12.06
C GLN A 607 -0.97 -31.85 -11.69
N THR A 608 0.33 -31.73 -11.92
CA THR A 608 1.29 -32.84 -11.80
C THR A 608 2.34 -32.60 -10.72
N GLN A 609 3.04 -33.66 -10.35
CA GLN A 609 4.22 -33.55 -9.47
C GLN A 609 5.32 -32.66 -10.06
N LYS A 610 5.44 -32.63 -11.39
CA LYS A 610 6.46 -31.84 -12.08
C LYS A 610 6.17 -30.35 -11.93
N ASP A 611 4.91 -29.95 -12.06
CA ASP A 611 4.49 -28.55 -11.99
C ASP A 611 4.80 -27.97 -10.60
N VAL A 612 4.47 -28.72 -9.53
CA VAL A 612 4.80 -28.35 -8.15
C VAL A 612 6.31 -28.24 -7.94
N LYS A 613 7.09 -29.20 -8.45
CA LYS A 613 8.56 -29.16 -8.37
C LYS A 613 9.15 -27.95 -9.12
N GLU A 614 8.57 -27.54 -10.23
CA GLU A 614 9.01 -26.40 -11.04
C GLU A 614 8.67 -25.08 -10.36
N SER A 615 7.44 -24.93 -9.88
CA SER A 615 7.00 -23.76 -9.09
C SER A 615 7.86 -23.54 -7.85
N LEU A 616 8.12 -24.60 -7.07
CA LEU A 616 9.00 -24.54 -5.89
C LEU A 616 10.42 -24.07 -6.22
N LYS A 617 11.00 -24.56 -7.32
CA LYS A 617 12.37 -24.15 -7.73
C LYS A 617 12.44 -22.66 -8.08
N ILE A 618 11.34 -22.10 -8.58
CA ILE A 618 11.26 -20.69 -8.94
C ILE A 618 11.10 -19.86 -7.66
N SER A 619 10.21 -20.22 -6.74
CA SER A 619 9.83 -19.32 -5.64
C SER A 619 10.63 -19.49 -4.33
N VAL A 620 11.46 -20.55 -4.19
CA VAL A 620 12.06 -20.92 -2.89
C VAL A 620 12.91 -19.83 -2.22
N GLU A 621 13.68 -19.05 -2.98
CA GLU A 621 14.53 -17.98 -2.42
C GLU A 621 13.68 -16.84 -1.84
N GLU A 622 12.61 -16.46 -2.54
CA GLU A 622 11.67 -15.41 -2.09
C GLU A 622 10.83 -15.88 -0.89
N LEU A 623 10.41 -17.15 -0.89
CA LEU A 623 9.75 -17.79 0.25
C LEU A 623 10.65 -17.79 1.49
N TRP A 624 11.95 -18.09 1.34
CA TRP A 624 12.91 -18.07 2.44
C TRP A 624 13.14 -16.65 2.97
N ALA A 625 13.30 -15.66 2.08
CA ALA A 625 13.43 -14.26 2.49
C ALA A 625 12.18 -13.77 3.26
N ALA A 626 10.98 -14.19 2.84
CA ALA A 626 9.74 -13.90 3.56
C ALA A 626 9.72 -14.53 4.96
N TRP A 627 10.17 -15.78 5.10
CA TRP A 627 10.29 -16.43 6.41
C TRP A 627 11.24 -15.70 7.35
N GLU A 628 12.42 -15.30 6.87
CA GLU A 628 13.41 -14.57 7.68
C GLU A 628 12.85 -13.24 8.21
N ARG A 629 11.94 -12.60 7.46
CA ARG A 629 11.31 -11.34 7.88
C ARG A 629 10.11 -11.54 8.81
N LEU A 630 9.27 -12.54 8.55
CA LEU A 630 8.04 -12.78 9.33
C LEU A 630 8.27 -13.54 10.64
N SER A 631 9.35 -14.33 10.73
CA SER A 631 9.67 -15.14 11.92
C SER A 631 10.44 -14.39 13.01
N VAL A 632 10.82 -13.14 12.78
CA VAL A 632 11.48 -12.29 13.79
C VAL A 632 10.52 -12.10 14.97
N THR A 633 11.03 -12.19 16.20
CA THR A 633 10.26 -11.86 17.40
C THR A 633 9.73 -10.43 17.27
N ASP A 634 8.44 -10.22 17.53
CA ASP A 634 7.76 -8.93 17.36
C ASP A 634 7.68 -8.43 15.89
N ALA A 635 7.71 -9.34 14.91
CA ALA A 635 7.48 -9.01 13.49
C ALA A 635 6.16 -8.22 13.26
N ALA A 636 5.12 -8.50 14.06
CA ALA A 636 3.84 -7.78 13.97
C ALA A 636 3.96 -6.30 14.37
N ASP A 637 4.94 -5.93 15.20
CA ASP A 637 5.16 -4.57 15.67
C ASP A 637 6.21 -3.83 14.82
N THR A 638 7.14 -4.55 14.22
CA THR A 638 8.23 -3.98 13.40
C THR A 638 7.85 -3.77 11.94
N LEU A 639 6.95 -4.59 11.39
CA LEU A 639 6.47 -4.44 10.02
C LEU A 639 5.44 -3.33 9.89
N ILE A 640 5.50 -2.61 8.77
CA ILE A 640 4.64 -1.47 8.50
C ILE A 640 3.34 -1.95 7.85
N ASP A 641 2.22 -1.44 8.36
CA ASP A 641 0.91 -1.61 7.75
C ASP A 641 0.57 -0.34 6.97
N ASN A 642 0.63 -0.43 5.65
CA ASN A 642 0.38 0.69 4.74
C ASN A 642 -1.12 0.85 4.40
N THR A 643 -2.02 0.17 5.12
CA THR A 643 -3.46 0.25 4.87
C THR A 643 -3.97 1.70 4.90
N ASP A 644 -4.68 2.11 3.85
CA ASP A 644 -5.25 3.47 3.75
C ASP A 644 -6.58 3.57 4.51
N TRP A 645 -6.47 3.80 5.82
CA TRP A 645 -7.63 4.02 6.69
C TRP A 645 -8.30 5.39 6.50
N VAL A 646 -7.69 6.33 5.75
CA VAL A 646 -8.28 7.64 5.51
C VAL A 646 -9.42 7.52 4.50
N VAL A 647 -9.19 6.76 3.42
CA VAL A 647 -10.26 6.43 2.46
C VAL A 647 -11.43 5.75 3.19
N ALA A 648 -11.14 4.76 4.03
CA ALA A 648 -12.13 4.04 4.82
C ALA A 648 -13.01 4.97 5.70
N LYS A 649 -12.38 5.88 6.45
CA LYS A 649 -13.09 6.86 7.31
C LYS A 649 -13.90 7.86 6.52
N SER A 650 -13.41 8.29 5.35
CA SER A 650 -14.08 9.30 4.51
C SER A 650 -15.44 8.85 3.97
N MET A 651 -15.70 7.54 3.95
CA MET A 651 -16.97 6.96 3.50
C MET A 651 -18.07 7.04 4.56
N VAL A 652 -17.69 7.13 5.83
CA VAL A 652 -18.61 7.14 6.98
C VAL A 652 -18.99 8.59 7.27
N LEU A 653 -20.30 8.87 7.27
CA LEU A 653 -20.82 10.18 7.63
C LEU A 653 -20.52 10.47 9.10
N GLY A 654 -19.75 11.53 9.36
CA GLY A 654 -19.43 12.05 10.68
C GLY A 654 -18.13 12.84 10.63
N ASN A 655 -17.66 13.30 11.78
CA ASN A 655 -16.30 13.83 11.89
C ASN A 655 -15.30 12.67 11.73
N ILE A 656 -14.45 12.71 10.68
CA ILE A 656 -13.46 11.67 10.38
C ILE A 656 -12.43 11.44 11.49
N HIS A 657 -12.28 12.40 12.40
CA HIS A 657 -11.40 12.33 13.56
C HIS A 657 -12.12 11.83 14.84
N SER A 658 -13.44 11.62 14.79
CA SER A 658 -14.22 11.15 15.93
C SER A 658 -14.00 9.66 16.21
N THR A 659 -14.12 9.29 17.49
CA THR A 659 -14.13 7.88 17.93
C THR A 659 -15.28 7.09 17.33
N THR A 660 -16.45 7.73 17.14
CA THR A 660 -17.63 7.10 16.53
C THR A 660 -17.35 6.68 15.09
N VAL A 661 -16.76 7.55 14.26
CA VAL A 661 -16.38 7.20 12.88
C VAL A 661 -15.31 6.13 12.85
N GLN A 662 -14.32 6.15 13.76
CA GLN A 662 -13.35 5.08 13.88
C GLN A 662 -14.04 3.73 14.15
N GLN A 663 -14.93 3.65 15.13
CA GLN A 663 -15.63 2.41 15.51
C GLN A 663 -16.55 1.88 14.40
N LEU A 664 -17.23 2.76 13.67
CA LEU A 664 -18.02 2.40 12.50
C LEU A 664 -17.12 1.88 11.35
N THR A 665 -15.96 2.51 11.15
CA THR A 665 -14.98 2.08 10.15
C THR A 665 -14.45 0.68 10.50
N ASP A 666 -14.08 0.45 11.76
CA ASP A 666 -13.62 -0.87 12.24
C ASP A 666 -14.72 -1.95 12.10
N SER A 667 -15.99 -1.55 12.15
CA SER A 667 -17.13 -2.46 11.96
C SER A 667 -17.45 -2.71 10.48
N LEU A 668 -17.12 -1.77 9.60
CA LEU A 668 -17.33 -1.86 8.15
C LEU A 668 -16.25 -2.72 7.47
N PHE A 669 -14.98 -2.55 7.88
CA PHE A 669 -13.84 -3.20 7.25
C PHE A 669 -13.36 -4.39 8.08
N VAL A 670 -13.79 -5.59 7.70
CA VAL A 670 -13.42 -6.84 8.37
C VAL A 670 -12.04 -7.29 7.89
N VAL A 671 -11.00 -6.95 8.67
CA VAL A 671 -9.61 -7.35 8.43
C VAL A 671 -9.07 -8.13 9.64
N PRO A 672 -8.36 -9.26 9.45
CA PRO A 672 -7.73 -9.98 10.55
C PRO A 672 -6.64 -9.14 11.23
N SER A 673 -6.40 -9.37 12.53
CA SER A 673 -5.35 -8.63 13.27
C SER A 673 -3.95 -8.92 12.71
N LYS A 674 -3.04 -7.95 12.80
CA LYS A 674 -1.64 -8.11 12.31
C LYS A 674 -0.97 -9.36 12.87
N GLY A 675 -1.12 -9.62 14.18
CA GLY A 675 -0.56 -10.80 14.83
C GLY A 675 -1.12 -12.11 14.25
N TRP A 676 -2.43 -12.15 13.97
CA TRP A 676 -3.03 -13.30 13.30
C TRP A 676 -2.49 -13.48 11.88
N GLN A 677 -2.37 -12.39 11.12
CA GLN A 677 -1.87 -12.44 9.75
C GLN A 677 -0.42 -12.94 9.69
N VAL A 678 0.47 -12.42 10.53
CA VAL A 678 1.88 -12.86 10.63
C VAL A 678 1.94 -14.34 10.99
N ARG A 679 1.17 -14.78 11.99
CA ARG A 679 1.11 -16.19 12.41
C ARG A 679 0.63 -17.09 11.27
N ARG A 680 -0.45 -16.73 10.57
CA ARG A 680 -0.97 -17.49 9.42
C ARG A 680 0.06 -17.59 8.31
N SER A 681 0.75 -16.50 7.97
CA SER A 681 1.78 -16.49 6.93
C SER A 681 2.98 -17.36 7.32
N CYS A 682 3.39 -17.37 8.59
CA CYS A 682 4.41 -18.30 9.08
C CYS A 682 3.95 -19.76 8.98
N GLN A 683 2.72 -20.08 9.41
CA GLN A 683 2.16 -21.43 9.29
C GLN A 683 2.09 -21.91 7.84
N LEU A 684 1.72 -21.01 6.92
CA LEU A 684 1.68 -21.27 5.49
C LEU A 684 3.09 -21.54 4.94
N LEU A 685 4.06 -20.67 5.22
CA LEU A 685 5.45 -20.84 4.80
C LEU A 685 6.07 -22.14 5.34
N ALA A 686 5.90 -22.44 6.62
CA ALA A 686 6.38 -23.68 7.22
C ALA A 686 5.80 -24.92 6.52
N SER A 687 4.52 -24.88 6.17
CA SER A 687 3.85 -25.95 5.43
C SER A 687 4.37 -26.08 3.99
N ILE A 688 4.64 -24.96 3.31
CA ILE A 688 5.25 -24.94 1.97
C ILE A 688 6.67 -25.53 2.01
N PHE A 689 7.50 -25.19 3.00
CA PHE A 689 8.84 -25.76 3.12
C PHE A 689 8.82 -27.27 3.36
N LEU A 690 7.80 -27.80 4.02
CA LEU A 690 7.63 -29.24 4.16
C LEU A 690 7.32 -29.91 2.81
N VAL A 691 6.48 -29.28 1.96
CA VAL A 691 6.25 -29.74 0.57
C VAL A 691 7.55 -29.70 -0.22
N HIS A 692 8.31 -28.60 -0.11
CA HIS A 692 9.61 -28.44 -0.76
C HIS A 692 10.56 -29.57 -0.40
N ASP A 693 10.72 -29.86 0.89
CA ASP A 693 11.70 -30.83 1.34
C ASP A 693 11.33 -32.26 0.93
N LEU A 694 10.04 -32.60 0.91
CA LEU A 694 9.58 -33.87 0.33
C LEU A 694 9.90 -33.96 -1.16
N ALA A 695 9.71 -32.87 -1.91
CA ALA A 695 10.05 -32.78 -3.32
C ALA A 695 11.58 -32.92 -3.56
N ALA A 696 12.39 -32.34 -2.68
CA ALA A 696 13.85 -32.41 -2.74
C ALA A 696 14.36 -33.83 -2.42
N VAL A 697 13.83 -34.47 -1.37
CA VAL A 697 14.17 -35.85 -1.00
C VAL A 697 13.75 -36.83 -2.08
N SER A 698 12.54 -36.72 -2.65
CA SER A 698 12.09 -37.59 -3.74
C SER A 698 13.04 -37.50 -4.95
N SER A 699 13.39 -36.27 -5.36
CA SER A 699 14.31 -36.03 -6.48
C SER A 699 15.72 -36.57 -6.21
N HIS A 700 16.23 -36.42 -4.97
CA HIS A 700 17.51 -37.01 -4.56
C HIS A 700 17.51 -38.54 -4.67
N ARG A 701 16.43 -39.21 -4.22
CA ARG A 701 16.30 -40.66 -4.30
C ARG A 701 16.14 -41.18 -5.71
N GLU A 702 15.39 -40.48 -6.56
CA GLU A 702 15.27 -40.79 -7.99
C GLU A 702 16.64 -40.73 -8.67
N ALA A 703 17.43 -39.68 -8.41
CA ALA A 703 18.78 -39.53 -8.94
C ALA A 703 19.73 -40.63 -8.44
N ALA A 704 19.66 -40.99 -7.15
CA ALA A 704 20.45 -42.08 -6.58
C ALA A 704 20.09 -43.44 -7.20
N ALA A 705 18.79 -43.72 -7.40
CA ALA A 705 18.32 -44.95 -8.03
C ALA A 705 18.72 -45.04 -9.52
N GLN A 706 18.67 -43.93 -10.26
CA GLN A 706 19.15 -43.86 -11.65
C GLN A 706 20.66 -44.10 -11.75
N LYS A 707 21.46 -43.51 -10.86
CA LYS A 707 22.91 -43.77 -10.77
C LYS A 707 23.22 -45.23 -10.42
N SER A 708 22.45 -45.85 -9.52
CA SER A 708 22.59 -47.27 -9.19
C SER A 708 22.26 -48.18 -10.38
N LYS A 709 21.24 -47.85 -11.19
CA LYS A 709 20.90 -48.59 -12.41
C LYS A 709 21.98 -48.46 -13.50
N LEU A 710 22.60 -47.28 -13.64
CA LEU A 710 23.72 -47.05 -14.57
C LEU A 710 24.99 -47.81 -14.15
N ARG A 711 25.28 -47.92 -12.85
CA ARG A 711 26.40 -48.70 -12.32
C ARG A 711 26.28 -50.21 -12.59
N ASN A 712 25.06 -50.75 -12.65
CA ASN A 712 24.85 -52.17 -12.96
C ASN A 712 25.02 -52.52 -14.46
N GLY A 713 25.17 -51.52 -15.35
CA GLY A 713 25.31 -51.71 -16.80
C GLY A 713 26.74 -51.66 -17.36
N LYS A 714 27.73 -51.13 -16.62
CA LYS A 714 29.14 -51.08 -17.05
C LYS A 714 30.08 -51.19 -15.83
N LYS A 715 31.11 -52.06 -15.90
CA LYS A 715 32.23 -52.13 -14.93
C LYS A 715 32.77 -50.72 -14.66
N ALA A 716 32.48 -50.18 -13.48
CA ALA A 716 32.91 -48.84 -13.07
C ALA A 716 34.12 -48.91 -12.14
N ARG A 717 35.18 -48.19 -12.50
CA ARG A 717 36.24 -47.73 -11.59
C ARG A 717 35.62 -46.84 -10.50
N SER A 718 36.21 -46.90 -9.32
CA SER A 718 35.86 -46.15 -8.12
C SER A 718 36.18 -44.66 -8.29
N ASP A 719 35.17 -43.85 -8.56
CA ASP A 719 35.14 -42.45 -8.10
C ASP A 719 33.92 -42.29 -7.19
N SER A 720 34.15 -41.72 -6.01
CA SER A 720 33.25 -41.63 -4.87
C SER A 720 32.58 -40.27 -4.75
N ASP A 721 31.99 -39.77 -5.83
CA ASP A 721 31.14 -38.57 -5.74
C ASP A 721 29.71 -38.99 -5.40
N ALA A 722 29.43 -39.09 -4.09
CA ALA A 722 28.07 -39.16 -3.57
C ALA A 722 27.24 -37.99 -4.16
N ALA A 723 25.97 -38.24 -4.50
CA ALA A 723 25.10 -37.14 -4.91
C ALA A 723 25.06 -36.10 -3.78
N ALA A 724 25.24 -34.83 -4.12
CA ALA A 724 25.18 -33.76 -3.13
C ALA A 724 23.83 -33.82 -2.39
N ALA A 725 23.89 -33.73 -1.06
CA ALA A 725 22.69 -33.77 -0.23
C ALA A 725 21.74 -32.62 -0.62
N PRO A 726 20.41 -32.86 -0.65
CA PRO A 726 19.45 -31.82 -0.96
C PRO A 726 19.47 -30.73 0.11
N VAL A 727 19.20 -29.48 -0.29
CA VAL A 727 18.98 -28.39 0.66
C VAL A 727 17.60 -28.58 1.28
N LEU A 728 17.57 -28.77 2.61
CA LEU A 728 16.34 -28.95 3.38
C LEU A 728 16.07 -27.71 4.22
N TYR A 729 14.93 -27.05 4.01
CA TYR A 729 14.58 -25.82 4.71
C TYR A 729 13.96 -26.08 6.08
N SER A 730 13.23 -27.18 6.25
CA SER A 730 12.64 -27.56 7.53
C SER A 730 13.69 -27.72 8.64
N THR A 731 14.91 -28.18 8.32
CA THR A 731 16.01 -28.24 9.28
C THR A 731 16.47 -26.85 9.75
N ARG A 732 16.36 -25.84 8.88
CA ARG A 732 16.74 -24.45 9.14
C ARG A 732 15.69 -23.66 9.90
N LEU A 733 14.43 -24.12 9.93
CA LEU A 733 13.35 -23.46 10.67
C LEU A 733 13.53 -23.51 12.20
N HIS A 734 14.41 -24.39 12.71
CA HIS A 734 14.63 -24.54 14.14
C HIS A 734 15.55 -23.44 14.69
N THR A 735 14.95 -22.42 15.31
CA THR A 735 15.62 -21.59 16.29
C THR A 735 15.46 -22.22 17.69
N PRO A 736 16.46 -22.12 18.60
CA PRO A 736 16.41 -22.76 19.92
C PRO A 736 15.24 -22.33 20.84
N SER A 737 14.46 -21.31 20.47
CA SER A 737 13.50 -20.64 21.35
C SER A 737 12.02 -20.80 20.99
N ALA A 738 11.63 -21.40 19.85
CA ALA A 738 10.22 -21.50 19.45
C ALA A 738 9.86 -22.80 18.70
N SER A 739 8.70 -23.38 19.00
CA SER A 739 8.13 -24.50 18.25
C SER A 739 7.53 -24.01 16.92
N VAL A 740 7.93 -24.60 15.80
CA VAL A 740 7.39 -24.29 14.46
C VAL A 740 5.94 -24.76 14.38
N GLU A 741 5.03 -23.84 14.09
CA GLU A 741 3.62 -24.14 13.82
C GLU A 741 3.37 -24.29 12.32
N TYR A 742 2.51 -25.25 11.95
CA TYR A 742 2.06 -25.51 10.60
C TYR A 742 0.58 -25.16 10.44
N LEU A 743 0.08 -25.19 9.20
CA LEU A 743 -1.36 -25.09 8.96
C LEU A 743 -2.10 -26.23 9.69
N PRO A 744 -3.32 -26.01 10.21
CA PRO A 744 -4.05 -27.02 10.98
C PRO A 744 -4.19 -28.38 10.28
N ALA A 745 -4.43 -28.42 8.97
CA ALA A 745 -4.48 -29.65 8.19
C ALA A 745 -3.13 -30.38 8.03
N VAL A 746 -2.02 -29.67 8.20
CA VAL A 746 -0.65 -30.18 8.02
C VAL A 746 -0.01 -30.54 9.37
N GLN A 747 -0.39 -29.83 10.43
CA GLN A 747 0.17 -29.98 11.78
C GLN A 747 0.20 -31.44 12.28
N PRO A 748 -0.86 -32.27 12.12
CA PRO A 748 -0.83 -33.68 12.53
C PRO A 748 0.26 -34.50 11.82
N LEU A 749 0.56 -34.16 10.57
CA LEU A 749 1.51 -34.90 9.74
C LEU A 749 2.95 -34.40 9.90
N ALA A 750 3.15 -33.19 10.41
CA ALA A 750 4.44 -32.51 10.41
C ALA A 750 5.56 -33.32 11.09
N GLY A 751 5.30 -33.93 12.25
CA GLY A 751 6.30 -34.74 12.96
C GLY A 751 6.76 -35.97 12.18
N VAL A 752 5.81 -36.69 11.59
CA VAL A 752 6.06 -37.89 10.76
C VAL A 752 6.81 -37.53 9.49
N LEU A 753 6.37 -36.47 8.80
CA LEU A 753 6.97 -36.03 7.55
C LEU A 753 8.39 -35.47 7.77
N ARG A 754 8.64 -34.75 8.88
CA ARG A 754 9.99 -34.31 9.25
C ARG A 754 10.93 -35.49 9.51
N ALA A 755 10.51 -36.47 10.31
CA ALA A 755 11.34 -37.66 10.55
C ALA A 755 11.69 -38.41 9.24
N TYR A 756 10.78 -38.45 8.28
CA TYR A 756 11.05 -38.98 6.95
C TYR A 756 12.05 -38.11 6.15
N VAL A 757 11.86 -36.79 6.15
CA VAL A 757 12.72 -35.82 5.45
C VAL A 757 14.14 -35.80 6.02
N ASP A 758 14.28 -35.73 7.34
CA ASP A 758 15.57 -35.65 8.06
C ASP A 758 16.41 -36.92 7.85
N SER A 759 15.75 -38.07 7.67
CA SER A 759 16.42 -39.32 7.31
C SER A 759 16.69 -39.48 5.81
N LEU A 760 16.49 -38.43 4.99
CA LEU A 760 16.57 -38.48 3.52
C LEU A 760 15.72 -39.61 2.91
N GLY A 761 14.63 -39.95 3.60
CA GLY A 761 13.71 -41.01 3.27
C GLY A 761 14.18 -42.43 3.60
N GLU A 762 15.24 -42.62 4.38
CA GLU A 762 15.70 -43.95 4.79
C GLU A 762 14.75 -44.58 5.82
N VAL A 763 14.35 -43.82 6.83
CA VAL A 763 13.51 -44.28 7.94
C VAL A 763 12.04 -44.31 7.51
N ILE A 764 11.30 -45.32 7.96
CA ILE A 764 9.83 -45.37 7.87
C ILE A 764 9.30 -44.93 9.25
N PRO A 765 8.76 -43.71 9.37
CA PRO A 765 8.26 -43.20 10.64
C PRO A 765 6.95 -43.90 11.06
N GLU A 766 6.67 -43.93 12.36
CA GLU A 766 5.40 -44.41 12.90
C GLU A 766 4.28 -43.41 12.59
N THR A 767 3.24 -43.85 11.87
CA THR A 767 2.22 -42.95 11.31
C THR A 767 0.84 -43.04 11.97
N ALA A 768 0.64 -43.97 12.92
CA ALA A 768 -0.67 -44.27 13.50
C ALA A 768 -1.29 -43.07 14.23
N SER A 769 -0.53 -42.41 15.13
CA SER A 769 -1.02 -41.23 15.87
C SER A 769 -1.35 -40.07 14.94
N ALA A 770 -0.41 -39.69 14.06
CA ALA A 770 -0.58 -38.60 13.10
C ALA A 770 -1.79 -38.80 12.17
N THR A 771 -2.04 -40.04 11.75
CA THR A 771 -3.20 -40.38 10.91
C THR A 771 -4.50 -40.27 11.68
N ALA A 772 -4.54 -40.69 12.95
CA ALA A 772 -5.71 -40.55 13.80
C ALA A 772 -6.01 -39.07 14.11
N GLU A 773 -4.98 -38.27 14.36
CA GLU A 773 -5.08 -36.83 14.59
C GLU A 773 -5.60 -36.08 13.35
N LEU A 774 -5.05 -36.37 12.16
CA LEU A 774 -5.54 -35.81 10.90
C LEU A 774 -7.01 -36.16 10.69
N ARG A 775 -7.38 -37.43 10.87
CA ARG A 775 -8.78 -37.88 10.74
C ARG A 775 -9.70 -37.18 11.72
N THR A 776 -9.24 -36.97 12.95
CA THR A 776 -10.02 -36.25 13.99
C THR A 776 -10.25 -34.81 13.57
N TYR A 777 -9.21 -34.13 13.09
CA TYR A 777 -9.31 -32.78 12.56
C TYR A 777 -10.27 -32.70 11.37
N LEU A 778 -10.12 -33.56 10.36
CA LEU A 778 -10.97 -33.58 9.17
C LEU A 778 -12.44 -33.85 9.53
N LYS A 779 -12.71 -34.79 10.42
CA LYS A 779 -14.07 -35.04 10.91
C LYS A 779 -14.67 -33.83 11.62
N SER A 780 -13.86 -33.09 12.39
CA SER A 780 -14.34 -31.89 13.09
C SER A 780 -14.91 -30.83 12.13
N LEU A 781 -14.36 -30.73 10.91
CA LEU A 781 -14.79 -29.77 9.88
C LEU A 781 -16.21 -30.03 9.36
N VAL A 782 -16.70 -31.26 9.46
CA VAL A 782 -18.01 -31.68 8.91
C VAL A 782 -19.00 -32.12 10.00
N THR A 783 -18.71 -31.80 11.26
CA THR A 783 -19.63 -32.03 12.39
C THR A 783 -20.86 -31.13 12.33
N ASP A 784 -21.93 -31.48 13.04
CA ASP A 784 -23.14 -30.64 13.19
C ASP A 784 -22.92 -29.49 14.19
N SER A 785 -21.81 -28.76 14.07
CA SER A 785 -21.53 -27.57 14.87
C SER A 785 -21.90 -26.29 14.12
N GLU A 786 -22.26 -25.24 14.87
CA GLU A 786 -22.62 -23.93 14.32
C GLU A 786 -21.51 -23.29 13.47
N HIS A 787 -20.24 -23.68 13.69
CA HIS A 787 -19.08 -23.08 13.02
C HIS A 787 -18.49 -23.95 11.91
N SER A 788 -19.08 -25.12 11.63
CA SER A 788 -18.48 -26.12 10.73
C SER A 788 -18.34 -25.61 9.29
N ALA A 789 -19.32 -24.85 8.78
CA ALA A 789 -19.25 -24.28 7.43
C ALA A 789 -18.06 -23.31 7.29
N GLY A 790 -17.89 -22.37 8.23
CA GLY A 790 -16.77 -21.43 8.22
C GLY A 790 -15.42 -22.12 8.42
N ALA A 791 -15.34 -23.11 9.33
CA ALA A 791 -14.13 -23.91 9.52
C ALA A 791 -13.76 -24.71 8.26
N PHE A 792 -14.75 -25.27 7.57
CA PHE A 792 -14.55 -25.96 6.31
C PHE A 792 -14.09 -25.02 5.18
N GLU A 793 -14.68 -23.83 5.06
CA GLU A 793 -14.24 -22.83 4.07
C GLU A 793 -12.79 -22.37 4.31
N ALA A 794 -12.40 -22.16 5.58
CA ALA A 794 -11.02 -21.85 5.96
C ALA A 794 -10.05 -23.04 5.75
N PHE A 795 -10.56 -24.27 5.73
CA PHE A 795 -9.80 -25.45 5.29
C PHE A 795 -9.66 -25.49 3.76
N LEU A 796 -10.73 -25.18 3.02
CA LEU A 796 -10.77 -25.26 1.56
C LEU A 796 -9.66 -24.44 0.90
N TYR A 797 -9.35 -23.26 1.45
CA TYR A 797 -8.19 -22.48 1.03
C TYR A 797 -7.52 -21.75 2.22
N PRO A 798 -6.19 -21.87 2.42
CA PRO A 798 -5.21 -22.54 1.56
C PRO A 798 -4.95 -24.02 1.91
N GLN A 799 -5.53 -24.53 3.00
CA GLN A 799 -5.05 -25.77 3.63
C GLN A 799 -5.23 -27.01 2.77
N ALA A 800 -6.37 -27.15 2.09
CA ALA A 800 -6.66 -28.30 1.25
C ALA A 800 -5.69 -28.40 0.05
N TYR A 801 -5.30 -27.26 -0.55
CA TYR A 801 -4.36 -27.23 -1.67
C TYR A 801 -2.92 -27.55 -1.23
N ILE A 802 -2.49 -27.03 -0.07
CA ILE A 802 -1.20 -27.41 0.51
C ILE A 802 -1.18 -28.89 0.88
N LEU A 803 -2.25 -29.41 1.49
CA LEU A 803 -2.38 -30.82 1.83
C LEU A 803 -2.38 -31.69 0.56
N SER A 804 -3.08 -31.27 -0.49
CA SER A 804 -3.04 -31.97 -1.78
C SER A 804 -1.62 -32.01 -2.34
N ALA A 805 -0.91 -30.86 -2.37
CA ALA A 805 0.48 -30.80 -2.81
C ALA A 805 1.41 -31.71 -1.98
N LEU A 806 1.22 -31.78 -0.65
CA LEU A 806 1.92 -32.73 0.21
C LEU A 806 1.65 -34.17 -0.19
N LEU A 807 0.38 -34.55 -0.41
CA LEU A 807 0.00 -35.90 -0.86
C LEU A 807 0.62 -36.23 -2.24
N LYS A 808 0.71 -35.25 -3.16
CA LYS A 808 1.39 -35.42 -4.45
C LYS A 808 2.87 -35.74 -4.25
N MET A 809 3.55 -35.10 -3.30
CA MET A 809 5.00 -35.26 -3.09
C MET A 809 5.35 -36.46 -2.19
N ALA A 810 4.40 -36.95 -1.39
CA ALA A 810 4.63 -38.01 -0.42
C ALA A 810 4.83 -39.40 -1.09
N PRO A 811 5.82 -40.21 -0.65
CA PRO A 811 6.04 -41.55 -1.19
C PRO A 811 5.00 -42.54 -0.68
N ALA A 812 4.03 -42.90 -1.54
CA ALA A 812 2.97 -43.86 -1.23
C ALA A 812 3.47 -45.26 -0.78
N ALA A 813 4.71 -45.64 -1.13
CA ALA A 813 5.31 -46.90 -0.71
C ALA A 813 5.75 -46.93 0.77
N LYS A 814 5.93 -45.75 1.40
CA LYS A 814 6.47 -45.63 2.76
C LYS A 814 5.54 -44.90 3.74
N LEU A 815 4.56 -44.16 3.22
CA LEU A 815 3.60 -43.39 4.02
C LEU A 815 2.17 -43.79 3.62
N PRO A 816 1.19 -43.68 4.53
CA PRO A 816 -0.21 -44.07 4.28
C PRO A 816 -0.97 -43.01 3.46
N VAL A 817 -0.39 -42.58 2.33
CA VAL A 817 -0.93 -41.54 1.43
C VAL A 817 -2.33 -41.88 0.96
N LYS A 818 -2.59 -43.14 0.62
CA LYS A 818 -3.91 -43.64 0.19
C LYS A 818 -4.97 -43.46 1.28
N GLN A 819 -4.61 -43.68 2.54
CA GLN A 819 -5.52 -43.50 3.67
C GLN A 819 -5.79 -42.01 3.93
N TRP A 820 -4.75 -41.18 3.92
CA TRP A 820 -4.91 -39.72 4.08
C TRP A 820 -5.77 -39.12 2.96
N ALA A 821 -5.54 -39.54 1.71
CA ALA A 821 -6.34 -39.11 0.58
C ALA A 821 -7.81 -39.55 0.70
N ALA A 822 -8.07 -40.78 1.17
CA ALA A 822 -9.44 -41.26 1.41
C ALA A 822 -10.15 -40.45 2.51
N ASP A 823 -9.48 -40.14 3.62
CA ASP A 823 -10.05 -39.35 4.72
C ASP A 823 -10.38 -37.91 4.26
N VAL A 824 -9.53 -37.31 3.41
CA VAL A 824 -9.80 -35.99 2.79
C VAL A 824 -10.99 -36.08 1.83
N GLN A 825 -11.04 -37.10 0.97
CA GLN A 825 -12.13 -37.28 0.01
C GLN A 825 -13.49 -37.46 0.72
N GLU A 826 -13.54 -38.27 1.79
CA GLU A 826 -14.75 -38.46 2.61
C GLU A 826 -15.25 -37.12 3.18
N THR A 827 -14.33 -36.29 3.67
CA THR A 827 -14.64 -34.96 4.22
C THR A 827 -15.18 -34.01 3.14
N LEU A 828 -14.58 -34.01 1.95
CA LEU A 828 -15.03 -33.22 0.80
C LEU A 828 -16.43 -33.65 0.33
N GLU A 829 -16.71 -34.96 0.30
CA GLU A 829 -18.01 -35.52 -0.06
C GLU A 829 -19.11 -35.16 0.96
N ALA A 830 -18.79 -35.26 2.26
CA ALA A 830 -19.72 -34.87 3.32
C ALA A 830 -20.05 -33.37 3.26
N ALA A 831 -19.05 -32.50 3.06
CA ALA A 831 -19.27 -31.07 2.92
C ALA A 831 -20.09 -30.72 1.66
N GLN A 832 -19.78 -31.34 0.51
CA GLN A 832 -20.53 -31.15 -0.74
C GLN A 832 -22.01 -31.47 -0.54
N HIS A 833 -22.33 -32.63 0.05
CA HIS A 833 -23.70 -33.04 0.32
C HIS A 833 -24.44 -32.02 1.21
N ARG A 834 -23.77 -31.46 2.22
CA ARG A 834 -24.37 -30.47 3.13
C ARG A 834 -24.71 -29.15 2.43
N TYR A 835 -23.84 -28.64 1.56
CA TYR A 835 -24.15 -27.44 0.75
C TYR A 835 -25.25 -27.72 -0.27
N GLU A 836 -25.19 -28.84 -1.00
CA GLU A 836 -26.21 -29.22 -1.99
C GLU A 836 -27.59 -29.44 -1.36
N SER A 837 -27.63 -30.00 -0.15
CA SER A 837 -28.85 -30.21 0.64
C SER A 837 -29.31 -28.95 1.38
N ARG A 838 -28.62 -27.81 1.24
CA ARG A 838 -28.88 -26.56 1.98
C ARG A 838 -28.88 -26.72 3.51
N LEU A 839 -28.15 -27.69 4.03
CA LEU A 839 -27.94 -27.87 5.48
C LEU A 839 -26.91 -26.86 6.02
N TRP A 840 -26.03 -26.36 5.16
CA TRP A 840 -25.09 -25.29 5.46
C TRP A 840 -25.42 -24.04 4.64
N SER A 841 -25.31 -22.88 5.28
CA SER A 841 -25.32 -21.57 4.61
C SER A 841 -23.89 -21.10 4.40
N ALA A 842 -23.68 -20.34 3.32
CA ALA A 842 -22.41 -19.66 3.04
C ALA A 842 -22.36 -18.23 3.60
N LEU A 843 -23.41 -17.82 4.33
CA LEU A 843 -23.50 -16.53 5.00
C LEU A 843 -22.74 -16.54 6.33
N LEU A 844 -22.17 -15.38 6.67
CA LEU A 844 -21.45 -15.11 7.91
C LEU A 844 -20.25 -16.05 8.16
N THR A 845 -19.75 -16.72 7.12
CA THR A 845 -18.49 -17.45 7.15
C THR A 845 -17.34 -16.50 6.78
N THR A 846 -16.51 -16.15 7.75
CA THR A 846 -15.39 -15.19 7.59
C THR A 846 -14.03 -15.85 7.80
N VAL A 847 -13.02 -15.36 7.09
CA VAL A 847 -11.63 -15.86 7.21
C VAL A 847 -10.92 -15.14 8.37
N GLY A 848 -10.36 -15.91 9.31
CA GLY A 848 -9.44 -15.41 10.32
C GLY A 848 -10.06 -14.76 11.56
N GLN A 849 -11.36 -14.95 11.78
CA GLN A 849 -12.03 -14.58 13.03
C GLN A 849 -12.58 -15.82 13.74
N THR A 850 -12.65 -15.76 15.08
CA THR A 850 -13.46 -16.66 15.91
C THR A 850 -14.13 -15.89 17.04
N PRO A 851 -15.38 -16.20 17.41
CA PRO A 851 -16.41 -16.82 16.57
C PRO A 851 -17.05 -15.77 15.64
N GLY A 852 -17.51 -16.21 14.47
CA GLY A 852 -18.43 -15.42 13.67
C GLY A 852 -19.69 -15.06 14.46
N LEU A 853 -20.50 -14.15 13.92
CA LEU A 853 -21.82 -13.85 14.48
C LEU A 853 -22.60 -15.16 14.65
N SER A 854 -23.24 -15.36 15.81
CA SER A 854 -23.86 -16.63 16.21
C SER A 854 -24.83 -17.19 15.16
N ALA A 855 -25.11 -18.50 15.17
CA ALA A 855 -26.09 -19.13 14.27
C ALA A 855 -27.48 -18.44 14.31
N ARG A 856 -27.86 -17.83 15.44
CA ARG A 856 -29.07 -17.01 15.57
C ARG A 856 -29.09 -15.78 14.66
N ALA A 857 -27.93 -15.20 14.36
CA ALA A 857 -27.81 -14.09 13.42
C ALA A 857 -28.09 -14.56 11.97
N VAL A 858 -27.66 -15.76 11.60
CA VAL A 858 -27.96 -16.36 10.29
C VAL A 858 -29.47 -16.61 10.16
N GLU A 859 -30.11 -17.17 11.19
CA GLU A 859 -31.57 -17.42 11.20
C GLU A 859 -32.41 -16.15 11.06
N SER A 860 -31.88 -14.99 11.47
CA SER A 860 -32.55 -13.69 11.33
C SER A 860 -32.49 -13.11 9.91
N ILE A 861 -31.63 -13.64 9.04
CA ILE A 861 -31.46 -13.16 7.67
C ILE A 861 -32.52 -13.80 6.77
N THR A 862 -33.40 -12.97 6.22
CA THR A 862 -34.36 -13.39 5.18
C THR A 862 -33.94 -12.82 3.84
N LEU A 863 -33.55 -13.67 2.90
CA LEU A 863 -33.22 -13.27 1.53
C LEU A 863 -34.44 -13.46 0.63
N ALA A 864 -34.84 -12.39 -0.05
CA ALA A 864 -35.89 -12.49 -1.06
C ALA A 864 -35.39 -13.32 -2.26
N PRO A 865 -36.24 -14.18 -2.85
CA PRO A 865 -35.90 -14.85 -4.11
C PRO A 865 -35.50 -13.81 -5.16
N ASP A 866 -34.39 -14.03 -5.84
CA ASP A 866 -33.81 -13.14 -6.86
C ASP A 866 -33.23 -11.81 -6.37
N SER A 867 -33.11 -11.58 -5.06
CA SER A 867 -32.42 -10.41 -4.52
C SER A 867 -30.93 -10.39 -4.93
N PHE A 868 -30.31 -9.21 -4.88
CA PHE A 868 -28.91 -9.07 -5.26
C PHE A 868 -28.02 -9.87 -4.31
N THR A 869 -28.30 -9.80 -3.02
CA THR A 869 -27.63 -10.58 -1.98
C THR A 869 -27.79 -12.08 -2.19
N ALA A 870 -28.99 -12.56 -2.54
CA ALA A 870 -29.23 -13.97 -2.84
C ALA A 870 -28.41 -14.50 -4.03
N LYS A 871 -28.18 -13.66 -5.04
CA LYS A 871 -27.32 -14.02 -6.19
C LYS A 871 -25.86 -14.17 -5.77
N LEU A 872 -25.36 -13.29 -4.90
CA LEU A 872 -24.00 -13.37 -4.38
C LEU A 872 -23.79 -14.63 -3.52
N GLU A 873 -24.77 -15.00 -2.68
CA GLU A 873 -24.72 -16.26 -1.92
C GLU A 873 -24.68 -17.48 -2.87
N ALA A 874 -25.56 -17.51 -3.87
CA ALA A 874 -25.59 -18.58 -4.84
C ALA A 874 -24.26 -18.71 -5.62
N GLU A 875 -23.63 -17.59 -5.97
CA GLU A 875 -22.33 -17.55 -6.64
C GLU A 875 -21.22 -18.12 -5.74
N LYS A 876 -21.19 -17.74 -4.45
CA LYS A 876 -20.23 -18.31 -3.48
C LYS A 876 -20.41 -19.82 -3.33
N VAL A 877 -21.65 -20.30 -3.16
CA VAL A 877 -21.94 -21.74 -3.08
C VAL A 877 -21.49 -22.47 -4.34
N HIS A 878 -21.73 -21.88 -5.52
CA HIS A 878 -21.25 -22.45 -6.79
C HIS A 878 -19.73 -22.58 -6.83
N ARG A 879 -18.98 -21.56 -6.38
CA ARG A 879 -17.52 -21.61 -6.29
C ARG A 879 -17.05 -22.71 -5.34
N ILE A 880 -17.64 -22.81 -4.15
CA ILE A 880 -17.33 -23.86 -3.16
C ILE A 880 -17.49 -25.25 -3.80
N ILE A 881 -18.64 -25.53 -4.41
CA ILE A 881 -18.92 -26.83 -5.04
C ILE A 881 -17.93 -27.12 -6.18
N ARG A 882 -17.59 -26.10 -6.99
CA ARG A 882 -16.59 -26.22 -8.06
C ARG A 882 -15.22 -26.60 -7.52
N TYR A 883 -14.73 -25.93 -6.48
CA TYR A 883 -13.42 -26.25 -5.88
C TYR A 883 -13.40 -27.60 -5.18
N VAL A 884 -14.45 -27.94 -4.44
CA VAL A 884 -14.60 -29.26 -3.82
C VAL A 884 -14.57 -30.36 -4.89
N SER A 885 -15.29 -30.17 -5.99
CA SER A 885 -15.30 -31.12 -7.11
C SER A 885 -13.92 -31.27 -7.76
N SER A 886 -13.20 -30.16 -7.96
CA SER A 886 -11.83 -30.18 -8.49
C SER A 886 -10.87 -30.95 -7.58
N LEU A 887 -10.86 -30.62 -6.27
CA LEU A 887 -10.04 -31.29 -5.28
C LEU A 887 -10.38 -32.78 -5.13
N LYS A 888 -11.65 -33.17 -5.24
CA LYS A 888 -12.05 -34.59 -5.24
C LYS A 888 -11.45 -35.37 -6.41
N VAL A 889 -11.45 -34.78 -7.62
CA VAL A 889 -10.83 -35.42 -8.80
C VAL A 889 -9.33 -35.61 -8.58
N GLU A 890 -8.69 -34.59 -8.05
CA GLU A 890 -7.25 -34.57 -7.78
C GLU A 890 -6.85 -35.57 -6.69
N VAL A 891 -7.53 -35.55 -5.54
CA VAL A 891 -7.28 -36.45 -4.41
C VAL A 891 -7.68 -37.90 -4.75
N GLY A 892 -8.77 -38.10 -5.48
CA GLY A 892 -9.26 -39.41 -5.91
C GLY A 892 -8.31 -40.15 -6.87
N ALA A 893 -7.35 -39.46 -7.49
CA ALA A 893 -6.27 -40.10 -8.25
C ALA A 893 -5.31 -40.90 -7.35
N TYR A 894 -5.20 -40.56 -6.06
CA TYR A 894 -4.33 -41.25 -5.10
C TYR A 894 -5.03 -42.36 -4.32
N VAL A 895 -6.36 -42.34 -4.29
CA VAL A 895 -7.19 -43.39 -3.68
C VAL A 895 -7.27 -44.61 -4.61
N ARG A 896 -7.31 -44.38 -5.92
CA ARG A 896 -7.21 -45.42 -6.96
C ARG A 896 -5.80 -45.98 -6.98
#